data_AF-A0A0K8P774-F1
#
_entry.id   AF-A0A0K8P774-F1
#
_cell.length_a   1.000
_cell.length_b   1.000
_cell.length_c   1.000
_cell.angle_alpha   90.00
_cell.angle_beta   90.00
_cell.angle_gamma   90.00
#
_symmetry.space_group_name_H-M   'P 1'
#
loop_
_entity.id
_entity.type
_entity.pdbx_description
1 polymer ?
#
loop_
_entity_poly.entity_id
_entity_poly.type
_entity_poly.pdbx_seq_one_letter_code
_entity_poly.pdbx_strand_id
1 'polypeptide(L)'
;MAIGKVGRGSRALVALSGMVLLAACGGGGGGDRGGTATTSPPAPPPVADAGLLAFSVDNVGRVAGFPLWSTEQLLRLGQLVGDDIASASDARPLGPCPGGGTLAREWSDKDGSRTLSAGDEFSLTYVACRRLPLTGGLNGQVQVTLLGAGADGQVDARLVLPEPGVALGNITGLPGRSDFRITGQFRLTLARSELRQSLAIGSVADAAVGIGFPGAAVGPDRLTALHIEKTHRWDEARTTIDLRMRYDSPELGGAFQVATVAPLRSWLDTLPEPGPEQGEIRLLGRGGDEARVQVTGGGGGGDEIGGWLDLRGDGIRDALLRGTWLDAGVASGVFFADYSRWGRGDAYAYDPQSFALRPAIVGGDTLPTNATFTFQFTRPVAGAQRWRWWLAELGRPLSISDPVIERPVQVEVIGALVKVRPVQPLLYSRRYELRLDTGEALGGGQVIRATTGGALTVNDGSLGRFSTPNVLDPQSTLFLRQTVKAGAALEAEALAPIAPGSPPVRYRWTQVGGTPLTIARADERVTQIALAAGARGIGSSTVRLTVGMDGTDQTESADFVLRTVADTSDAWFGRLRIPADLDNASAQPREYWSGPAVGSLTAILQGDRISLAYREQADPAHPNGDWRIELRSADGRPLQPGRYASAFSSTWFQRPAGVPSLDITSGAMMLPSVQGEFVIHELQVDAGGNIGRLALDFVAPSSSFLPVTSSGSVRIRSGWALPP
;
A
#
# COMPACT_ATOMS: atom_id res chain seq x y z
N MET A 1 13.02 53.28 24.55
CA MET A 1 11.56 53.49 24.53
C MET A 1 10.92 52.25 25.17
N ALA A 2 10.24 52.27 26.33
CA ALA A 2 9.50 53.34 27.04
C ALA A 2 8.33 53.89 26.19
N ILE A 3 7.05 53.89 26.59
CA ILE A 3 6.34 53.63 27.88
C ILE A 3 4.94 53.01 27.56
N GLY A 4 4.19 52.29 28.41
CA GLY A 4 4.33 51.96 29.84
C GLY A 4 3.30 50.90 30.33
N LYS A 5 2.31 51.28 31.16
CA LYS A 5 1.25 50.39 31.74
C LYS A 5 -0.02 51.18 32.13
N VAL A 6 -1.22 50.62 31.91
CA VAL A 6 -2.50 50.75 32.70
C VAL A 6 -3.36 49.51 32.33
N GLY A 7 -4.20 48.85 33.15
CA GLY A 7 -4.59 49.03 34.56
C GLY A 7 -5.35 47.79 35.10
N ARG A 8 -5.96 47.85 36.29
CA ARG A 8 -6.65 46.71 36.98
C ARG A 8 -8.14 46.98 37.23
N GLY A 9 -8.95 45.92 37.28
CA GLY A 9 -10.29 45.89 37.90
C GLY A 9 -11.18 44.74 37.38
N SER A 10 -12.24 44.28 38.06
CA SER A 10 -12.40 43.69 39.42
C SER A 10 -13.91 43.45 39.69
N ARG A 11 -14.34 42.19 39.75
CA ARG A 11 -15.55 41.63 40.43
C ARG A 11 -16.96 42.27 40.25
N ALA A 12 -17.84 41.55 39.52
CA ALA A 12 -19.27 41.26 39.83
C ALA A 12 -19.66 39.92 39.10
N LEU A 13 -20.65 39.05 39.39
CA LEU A 13 -21.81 38.89 40.31
C LEU A 13 -23.25 39.28 39.82
N VAL A 14 -24.17 38.30 39.87
CA VAL A 14 -25.67 38.34 39.69
C VAL A 14 -26.14 38.67 38.26
N ALA A 15 -27.20 38.12 37.63
CA ALA A 15 -28.22 37.07 37.90
C ALA A 15 -28.32 36.13 36.65
N LEU A 16 -28.84 34.89 36.63
CA LEU A 16 -29.98 34.22 37.30
C LEU A 16 -31.36 34.43 36.62
N SER A 17 -31.66 33.59 35.62
CA SER A 17 -33.00 33.27 35.06
C SER A 17 -32.87 32.04 34.14
N GLY A 18 -33.69 30.99 34.20
CA GLY A 18 -34.70 30.65 35.22
C GLY A 18 -36.13 30.44 34.69
N MET A 19 -36.35 29.49 33.76
CA MET A 19 -37.71 29.03 33.43
C MET A 19 -37.77 27.50 33.35
N VAL A 20 -38.44 26.91 34.35
CA VAL A 20 -39.04 25.57 34.30
C VAL A 20 -40.55 25.78 34.38
N LEU A 21 -41.32 25.12 33.53
CA LEU A 21 -42.79 25.14 33.58
C LEU A 21 -43.32 23.73 33.81
N LEU A 22 -43.90 23.52 35.01
CA LEU A 22 -44.61 22.31 35.40
C LEU A 22 -45.76 22.69 36.36
N ALA A 23 -46.99 22.63 35.84
CA ALA A 23 -48.27 22.72 36.57
C ALA A 23 -49.38 22.26 35.60
N ALA A 24 -50.48 21.62 35.98
CA ALA A 24 -50.91 21.03 37.26
C ALA A 24 -51.58 19.67 36.90
N CYS A 25 -51.45 18.58 37.66
CA CYS A 25 -51.98 18.31 39.01
C CYS A 25 -53.52 18.35 39.09
N GLY A 26 -54.13 17.17 39.17
CA GLY A 26 -55.56 16.91 39.35
C GLY A 26 -55.91 15.50 38.83
N GLY A 27 -56.58 14.61 39.56
CA GLY A 27 -57.00 14.68 40.97
C GLY A 27 -58.35 14.01 41.19
N GLY A 28 -58.36 12.77 41.69
CA GLY A 28 -59.58 12.04 42.01
C GLY A 28 -59.44 10.54 41.80
N GLY A 29 -59.96 9.75 42.74
CA GLY A 29 -60.06 8.30 42.64
C GLY A 29 -61.42 7.83 43.17
N GLY A 30 -61.85 6.64 42.73
CA GLY A 30 -63.12 6.03 43.08
C GLY A 30 -63.30 4.75 42.28
N GLY A 31 -63.96 3.74 42.87
CA GLY A 31 -64.12 2.42 42.26
C GLY A 31 -65.58 1.98 42.08
N ASP A 32 -65.72 0.71 41.68
CA ASP A 32 -66.94 -0.07 41.51
C ASP A 32 -67.94 0.28 40.39
N ARG A 33 -68.13 -0.72 39.51
CA ARG A 33 -69.40 -1.24 38.96
C ARG A 33 -70.40 -0.27 38.31
N GLY A 34 -70.49 -0.36 36.98
CA GLY A 34 -71.69 0.05 36.22
C GLY A 34 -71.46 -0.09 34.72
N GLY A 35 -72.24 -0.94 34.04
CA GLY A 35 -72.11 -1.14 32.60
C GLY A 35 -73.05 -0.24 31.80
N THR A 36 -72.49 0.70 31.03
CA THR A 36 -73.17 1.39 29.93
C THR A 36 -72.19 1.61 28.79
N ALA A 37 -72.56 1.24 27.56
CA ALA A 37 -71.70 1.37 26.40
C ALA A 37 -71.59 2.83 25.93
N THR A 38 -70.43 3.46 26.12
CA THR A 38 -70.08 4.73 25.50
C THR A 38 -69.42 4.49 24.15
N THR A 39 -70.08 4.90 23.07
CA THR A 39 -69.51 4.86 21.71
C THR A 39 -68.28 5.76 21.62
N SER A 40 -67.16 5.22 21.16
CA SER A 40 -65.99 6.02 20.76
C SER A 40 -66.39 7.07 19.70
N PRO A 41 -65.70 8.21 19.61
CA PRO A 41 -65.82 9.08 18.44
C PRO A 41 -65.53 8.28 17.16
N PRO A 42 -66.23 8.53 16.05
CA PRO A 42 -65.88 7.91 14.79
C PRO A 42 -64.43 8.27 14.44
N ALA A 43 -63.67 7.26 14.00
CA ALA A 43 -62.35 7.51 13.43
C ALA A 43 -62.50 8.50 12.25
N PRO A 44 -61.51 9.38 12.01
CA PRO A 44 -61.52 10.20 10.79
C PRO A 44 -61.67 9.28 9.58
N PRO A 45 -62.53 9.62 8.59
CA PRO A 45 -62.78 8.76 7.46
C PRO A 45 -61.45 8.46 6.74
N PRO A 46 -61.23 7.23 6.25
CA PRO A 46 -60.01 6.89 5.54
C PRO A 46 -59.83 7.85 4.35
N VAL A 47 -58.67 8.48 4.28
CA VAL A 47 -58.27 9.26 3.10
C VAL A 47 -58.30 8.29 1.92
N ALA A 48 -59.07 8.62 0.87
CA ALA A 48 -59.39 7.65 -0.17
C ALA A 48 -58.12 7.10 -0.86
N ASP A 49 -57.99 5.76 -0.91
CA ASP A 49 -56.90 4.98 -1.51
C ASP A 49 -56.85 5.08 -3.06
N ALA A 50 -56.88 6.30 -3.59
CA ALA A 50 -56.75 6.58 -5.01
C ALA A 50 -55.32 6.26 -5.48
N GLY A 51 -55.12 5.07 -6.04
CA GLY A 51 -53.87 4.65 -6.68
C GLY A 51 -52.93 3.81 -5.82
N LEU A 52 -53.38 3.24 -4.70
CA LEU A 52 -52.63 2.14 -4.08
C LEU A 52 -52.78 0.84 -4.88
N LEU A 53 -51.68 0.09 -4.96
CA LEU A 53 -51.55 -1.20 -5.61
C LEU A 53 -52.15 -2.30 -4.72
N ALA A 54 -53.00 -3.15 -5.30
CA ALA A 54 -53.40 -4.40 -4.64
C ALA A 54 -52.30 -5.45 -4.79
N PHE A 55 -52.03 -6.19 -3.73
CA PHE A 55 -51.05 -7.27 -3.76
C PHE A 55 -51.69 -8.58 -4.24
N SER A 56 -50.89 -9.44 -4.85
CA SER A 56 -51.26 -10.80 -5.22
C SER A 56 -50.02 -11.70 -5.13
N VAL A 57 -50.24 -13.01 -5.08
CA VAL A 57 -49.15 -14.00 -5.11
C VAL A 57 -48.29 -13.83 -6.38
N ASP A 58 -48.86 -13.34 -7.48
CA ASP A 58 -48.16 -13.12 -8.76
C ASP A 58 -47.35 -11.81 -8.82
N ASN A 59 -47.67 -10.80 -8.01
CA ASN A 59 -46.97 -9.51 -8.02
C ASN A 59 -46.05 -9.26 -6.81
N VAL A 60 -46.31 -9.91 -5.67
CA VAL A 60 -45.66 -9.62 -4.39
C VAL A 60 -44.13 -9.74 -4.43
N GLY A 61 -43.58 -10.66 -5.23
CA GLY A 61 -42.13 -10.80 -5.41
C GLY A 61 -41.47 -9.56 -6.05
N ARG A 62 -42.14 -8.93 -7.03
CA ARG A 62 -41.64 -7.68 -7.65
C ARG A 62 -41.88 -6.47 -6.74
N VAL A 63 -43.03 -6.43 -6.07
CA VAL A 63 -43.36 -5.42 -5.04
C VAL A 63 -42.30 -5.40 -3.92
N ALA A 64 -41.82 -6.56 -3.49
CA ALA A 64 -40.74 -6.68 -2.52
C ALA A 64 -39.36 -6.27 -3.08
N GLY A 65 -39.00 -6.70 -4.29
CA GLY A 65 -37.67 -6.47 -4.86
C GLY A 65 -37.39 -5.04 -5.30
N PHE A 66 -38.33 -4.39 -6.02
CA PHE A 66 -38.11 -3.09 -6.68
C PHE A 66 -37.66 -1.96 -5.72
N PRO A 67 -38.26 -1.76 -4.53
CA PRO A 67 -37.83 -0.72 -3.59
C PRO A 67 -36.46 -0.98 -2.98
N LEU A 68 -36.13 -2.25 -2.70
CA LEU A 68 -34.85 -2.64 -2.11
C LEU A 68 -33.72 -2.46 -3.11
N TRP A 69 -33.96 -2.84 -4.36
CA TRP A 69 -33.05 -2.60 -5.48
C TRP A 69 -32.81 -1.08 -5.71
N SER A 70 -33.86 -0.27 -5.67
CA SER A 70 -33.76 1.20 -5.81
C SER A 70 -33.00 1.85 -4.66
N THR A 71 -33.25 1.37 -3.43
CA THR A 71 -32.56 1.79 -2.20
C THR A 71 -31.07 1.50 -2.29
N GLU A 72 -30.69 0.33 -2.82
CA GLU A 72 -29.29 -0.01 -3.05
C GLU A 72 -28.60 1.01 -3.97
N GLN A 73 -29.20 1.33 -5.12
CA GLN A 73 -28.58 2.26 -6.08
C GLN A 73 -28.43 3.68 -5.51
N LEU A 74 -29.39 4.13 -4.71
CA LEU A 74 -29.30 5.41 -4.01
C LEU A 74 -28.17 5.40 -2.97
N LEU A 75 -28.02 4.33 -2.20
CA LEU A 75 -26.90 4.17 -1.26
C LEU A 75 -25.55 4.12 -1.99
N ARG A 76 -25.44 3.39 -3.11
CA ARG A 76 -24.24 3.37 -3.97
C ARG A 76 -23.85 4.78 -4.42
N LEU A 77 -24.80 5.53 -4.98
CA LEU A 77 -24.57 6.87 -5.48
C LEU A 77 -24.24 7.86 -4.36
N GLY A 78 -25.00 7.84 -3.26
CA GLY A 78 -24.81 8.73 -2.12
C GLY A 78 -23.45 8.55 -1.45
N GLN A 79 -22.99 7.30 -1.32
CA GLN A 79 -21.63 7.00 -0.85
C GLN A 79 -20.56 7.59 -1.77
N LEU A 80 -20.64 7.29 -3.08
CA LEU A 80 -19.64 7.74 -4.06
C LEU A 80 -19.56 9.29 -4.14
N VAL A 81 -20.71 9.95 -4.23
CA VAL A 81 -20.78 11.42 -4.25
C VAL A 81 -20.27 12.00 -2.92
N GLY A 82 -20.56 11.37 -1.79
CA GLY A 82 -20.01 11.76 -0.49
C GLY A 82 -18.48 11.68 -0.43
N ASP A 83 -17.87 10.62 -0.99
CA ASP A 83 -16.40 10.50 -1.10
C ASP A 83 -15.79 11.49 -2.11
N ASP A 84 -16.51 11.84 -3.17
CA ASP A 84 -16.06 12.80 -4.19
C ASP A 84 -16.18 14.27 -3.74
N ILE A 85 -17.09 14.56 -2.83
CA ILE A 85 -17.13 15.82 -2.06
C ILE A 85 -16.03 15.83 -1.01
N ALA A 86 -15.93 14.79 -0.16
CA ALA A 86 -14.94 14.72 0.91
C ALA A 86 -13.49 14.80 0.39
N SER A 87 -13.19 14.22 -0.77
CA SER A 87 -11.87 14.31 -1.42
C SER A 87 -11.59 15.65 -2.12
N ALA A 88 -12.50 16.62 -2.07
CA ALA A 88 -12.29 17.95 -2.65
C ALA A 88 -11.45 18.87 -1.73
N SER A 89 -11.48 18.66 -0.41
CA SER A 89 -10.65 19.41 0.55
C SER A 89 -9.15 19.25 0.34
N ASP A 90 -8.71 18.12 -0.21
CA ASP A 90 -7.30 17.76 -0.35
C ASP A 90 -6.59 18.45 -1.54
N ALA A 91 -7.29 19.29 -2.32
CA ALA A 91 -6.78 19.93 -3.54
C ALA A 91 -6.16 18.97 -4.58
N ARG A 92 -6.51 17.67 -4.53
CA ARG A 92 -5.99 16.65 -5.46
C ARG A 92 -6.43 16.96 -6.90
N PRO A 93 -5.54 16.82 -7.90
CA PRO A 93 -5.87 17.12 -9.29
C PRO A 93 -6.93 16.15 -9.83
N LEU A 94 -7.68 16.62 -10.84
CA LEU A 94 -8.60 15.80 -11.63
C LEU A 94 -7.83 14.66 -12.30
N GLY A 95 -8.41 13.46 -12.31
CA GLY A 95 -7.74 12.25 -12.78
C GLY A 95 -8.69 11.18 -13.31
N PRO A 96 -8.13 10.11 -13.92
CA PRO A 96 -8.92 8.96 -14.34
C PRO A 96 -9.52 8.25 -13.12
N CYS A 97 -10.71 7.69 -13.29
CA CYS A 97 -11.30 6.82 -12.27
C CYS A 97 -10.46 5.53 -12.17
N PRO A 98 -10.13 5.03 -10.95
CA PRO A 98 -9.23 3.88 -10.76
C PRO A 98 -9.53 2.60 -11.56
N GLY A 99 -10.79 2.30 -11.90
CA GLY A 99 -11.17 1.16 -12.77
C GLY A 99 -11.34 1.50 -14.26
N GLY A 100 -10.96 2.71 -14.68
CA GLY A 100 -11.22 3.28 -16.01
C GLY A 100 -12.35 4.32 -16.01
N GLY A 101 -12.39 5.12 -17.09
CA GLY A 101 -13.27 6.29 -17.21
C GLY A 101 -12.72 7.56 -16.54
N THR A 102 -13.49 8.64 -16.53
CA THR A 102 -13.10 9.93 -15.96
C THR A 102 -14.14 10.51 -15.02
N LEU A 103 -13.65 11.32 -14.07
CA LEU A 103 -14.44 12.21 -13.22
C LEU A 103 -13.91 13.64 -13.43
N ALA A 104 -14.78 14.51 -13.92
CA ALA A 104 -14.56 15.96 -13.87
C ALA A 104 -15.30 16.53 -12.65
N ARG A 105 -14.61 17.33 -11.84
CA ARG A 105 -15.17 18.02 -10.67
C ARG A 105 -14.88 19.51 -10.80
N GLU A 106 -15.93 20.30 -10.87
CA GLU A 106 -15.87 21.77 -10.78
C GLU A 106 -16.39 22.15 -9.39
N TRP A 107 -15.68 23.04 -8.70
CA TRP A 107 -16.06 23.56 -7.37
C TRP A 107 -16.19 25.08 -7.47
N SER A 108 -17.33 25.59 -7.02
CA SER A 108 -17.56 27.01 -6.83
C SER A 108 -17.59 27.29 -5.33
N ASP A 109 -16.42 27.61 -4.77
CA ASP A 109 -16.27 28.31 -3.49
C ASP A 109 -17.12 29.60 -3.51
N LYS A 110 -18.13 29.70 -2.64
CA LYS A 110 -19.08 30.84 -2.62
C LYS A 110 -18.73 31.91 -1.60
N ASP A 111 -18.01 31.57 -0.53
CA ASP A 111 -17.66 32.49 0.55
C ASP A 111 -16.20 32.98 0.50
N GLY A 112 -15.37 32.37 -0.34
CA GLY A 112 -13.95 32.67 -0.51
C GLY A 112 -13.04 32.00 0.53
N SER A 113 -13.56 31.09 1.34
CA SER A 113 -12.82 30.44 2.44
C SER A 113 -11.72 29.48 1.97
N ARG A 114 -11.79 28.98 0.73
CA ARG A 114 -10.94 27.92 0.19
C ARG A 114 -11.01 26.60 0.99
N THR A 115 -12.13 26.40 1.67
CA THR A 115 -12.47 25.19 2.44
C THR A 115 -13.90 24.80 2.14
N LEU A 116 -14.25 23.52 2.28
CA LEU A 116 -15.65 23.08 2.11
C LEU A 116 -16.54 23.77 3.15
N SER A 117 -17.51 24.57 2.70
CA SER A 117 -18.40 25.33 3.58
C SER A 117 -19.89 25.19 3.19
N ALA A 118 -20.79 25.83 3.94
CA ALA A 118 -22.22 25.84 3.64
C ALA A 118 -22.54 26.92 2.59
N GLY A 119 -23.18 26.52 1.48
CA GLY A 119 -23.47 27.37 0.33
C GLY A 119 -22.67 27.01 -0.92
N ASP A 120 -21.52 26.32 -0.75
CA ASP A 120 -20.67 25.85 -1.85
C ASP A 120 -21.39 24.94 -2.85
N GLU A 121 -20.96 25.02 -4.11
CA GLU A 121 -21.54 24.23 -5.20
C GLU A 121 -20.49 23.36 -5.90
N PHE A 122 -20.89 22.13 -6.27
CA PHE A 122 -20.09 21.22 -7.10
C PHE A 122 -20.85 20.75 -8.32
N SER A 123 -20.14 20.63 -9.44
CA SER A 123 -20.57 19.92 -10.65
C SER A 123 -19.67 18.69 -10.79
N LEU A 124 -20.23 17.51 -10.57
CA LEU A 124 -19.55 16.22 -10.69
C LEU A 124 -20.04 15.53 -11.97
N THR A 125 -19.15 15.39 -12.96
CA THR A 125 -19.47 14.77 -14.26
C THR A 125 -18.66 13.49 -14.43
N TYR A 126 -19.37 12.36 -14.55
CA TYR A 126 -18.82 11.02 -14.68
C TYR A 126 -18.96 10.53 -16.12
N VAL A 127 -17.88 9.98 -16.70
CA VAL A 127 -17.89 9.35 -18.03
C VAL A 127 -17.22 7.98 -17.94
N ALA A 128 -18.03 6.92 -18.10
CA ALA A 128 -17.66 5.52 -17.93
C ALA A 128 -16.88 5.21 -16.63
N CYS A 129 -17.08 6.01 -15.58
CA CYS A 129 -16.25 5.98 -14.36
C CYS A 129 -16.50 4.70 -13.57
N ARG A 130 -15.48 3.83 -13.46
CA ARG A 130 -15.53 2.57 -12.72
C ARG A 130 -14.78 2.70 -11.40
N ARG A 131 -15.54 2.66 -10.30
CA ARG A 131 -15.08 2.75 -8.90
C ARG A 131 -16.08 2.01 -8.02
N LEU A 132 -15.61 1.21 -7.06
CA LEU A 132 -16.46 0.72 -5.97
C LEU A 132 -17.17 1.94 -5.30
N PRO A 133 -18.47 1.87 -5.00
CA PRO A 133 -19.37 0.70 -4.97
C PRO A 133 -19.97 0.27 -6.34
N LEU A 134 -19.49 0.79 -7.46
CA LEU A 134 -20.05 0.56 -8.79
C LEU A 134 -19.26 -0.48 -9.60
N THR A 135 -19.98 -1.40 -10.23
CA THR A 135 -19.42 -2.59 -10.89
C THR A 135 -19.29 -2.44 -12.41
N GLY A 136 -20.31 -1.92 -13.12
CA GLY A 136 -20.25 -1.69 -14.58
C GLY A 136 -19.65 -0.34 -14.98
N GLY A 137 -20.01 0.73 -14.25
CA GLY A 137 -19.52 2.11 -14.44
C GLY A 137 -20.62 3.17 -14.28
N LEU A 138 -20.20 4.43 -14.17
CA LEU A 138 -21.08 5.60 -13.99
C LEU A 138 -21.00 6.57 -15.17
N ASN A 139 -22.16 7.06 -15.62
CA ASN A 139 -22.28 8.09 -16.66
C ASN A 139 -23.32 9.15 -16.25
N GLY A 140 -22.98 10.44 -16.31
CA GLY A 140 -23.94 11.53 -16.07
C GLY A 140 -23.39 12.63 -15.15
N GLN A 141 -24.25 13.59 -14.79
CA GLN A 141 -23.89 14.74 -13.95
C GLN A 141 -24.66 14.70 -12.62
N VAL A 142 -23.98 15.03 -11.53
CA VAL A 142 -24.57 15.37 -10.23
C VAL A 142 -24.21 16.82 -9.92
N GLN A 143 -25.23 17.64 -9.68
CA GLN A 143 -25.07 18.97 -9.11
C GLN A 143 -25.24 18.89 -7.60
N VAL A 144 -24.35 19.52 -6.85
CA VAL A 144 -24.30 19.51 -5.39
C VAL A 144 -24.45 20.94 -4.89
N THR A 145 -25.32 21.17 -3.90
CA THR A 145 -25.25 22.36 -3.03
C THR A 145 -24.93 21.88 -1.61
N LEU A 146 -23.84 22.35 -1.02
CA LEU A 146 -23.53 22.05 0.39
C LEU A 146 -24.46 22.84 1.31
N LEU A 147 -25.13 22.12 2.21
CA LEU A 147 -25.94 22.66 3.30
C LEU A 147 -25.11 22.76 4.58
N GLY A 148 -24.07 21.93 4.70
CA GLY A 148 -23.05 21.99 5.74
C GLY A 148 -21.86 21.10 5.40
N ALA A 149 -20.70 21.43 5.96
CA ALA A 149 -19.48 20.62 5.91
C ALA A 149 -18.82 20.65 7.29
N GLY A 150 -18.09 19.59 7.64
CA GLY A 150 -17.41 19.46 8.91
C GLY A 150 -16.05 18.78 8.79
N ALA A 151 -15.40 18.57 9.94
CA ALA A 151 -14.16 17.79 10.02
C ALA A 151 -14.37 16.35 9.52
N ASP A 152 -13.26 15.66 9.22
CA ASP A 152 -13.22 14.22 8.90
C ASP A 152 -14.11 13.78 7.72
N GLY A 153 -14.43 14.71 6.80
CA GLY A 153 -15.27 14.44 5.64
C GLY A 153 -16.76 14.35 5.95
N GLN A 154 -17.23 15.02 7.01
CA GLN A 154 -18.66 15.21 7.27
C GLN A 154 -19.28 16.17 6.25
N VAL A 155 -20.41 15.77 5.65
CA VAL A 155 -21.08 16.49 4.57
C VAL A 155 -22.60 16.44 4.78
N ASP A 156 -23.27 17.57 4.61
CA ASP A 156 -24.72 17.63 4.40
C ASP A 156 -24.97 18.43 3.13
N ALA A 157 -25.70 17.85 2.17
CA ALA A 157 -25.81 18.38 0.82
C ALA A 157 -27.18 18.10 0.19
N ARG A 158 -27.60 18.98 -0.72
CA ARG A 158 -28.66 18.71 -1.70
C ARG A 158 -28.01 18.22 -2.99
N LEU A 159 -28.39 17.05 -3.46
CA LEU A 159 -28.03 16.54 -4.78
C LEU A 159 -29.17 16.78 -5.77
N VAL A 160 -28.84 17.23 -6.97
CA VAL A 160 -29.74 17.38 -8.11
C VAL A 160 -29.15 16.61 -9.29
N LEU A 161 -29.96 15.73 -9.88
CA LEU A 161 -29.63 14.87 -11.01
C LEU A 161 -30.44 15.33 -12.22
N PRO A 162 -29.92 16.26 -13.04
CA PRO A 162 -30.63 16.79 -14.20
C PRO A 162 -30.84 15.70 -15.26
N GLU A 163 -31.89 15.84 -16.08
CA GLU A 163 -32.14 14.96 -17.22
C GLU A 163 -30.93 14.93 -18.18
N PRO A 164 -30.52 13.75 -18.71
CA PRO A 164 -31.22 12.45 -18.68
C PRO A 164 -30.93 11.58 -17.44
N GLY A 165 -30.42 12.17 -16.36
CA GLY A 165 -30.10 11.48 -15.11
C GLY A 165 -28.75 10.77 -15.12
N VAL A 166 -28.41 10.25 -13.94
CA VAL A 166 -27.18 9.49 -13.69
C VAL A 166 -27.43 8.01 -14.00
N ALA A 167 -26.68 7.47 -14.95
CA ALA A 167 -26.75 6.10 -15.44
C ALA A 167 -25.73 5.19 -14.75
N LEU A 168 -26.24 4.18 -14.04
CA LEU A 168 -25.51 3.15 -13.30
C LEU A 168 -25.53 1.84 -14.08
N GLY A 169 -24.39 1.43 -14.64
CA GLY A 169 -24.27 0.16 -15.39
C GLY A 169 -24.03 -1.04 -14.48
N ASN A 170 -24.70 -2.16 -14.75
CA ASN A 170 -24.62 -3.40 -13.95
C ASN A 170 -24.27 -4.66 -14.78
N ILE A 171 -23.83 -5.72 -14.09
CA ILE A 171 -23.33 -7.00 -14.64
C ILE A 171 -24.40 -8.11 -14.61
N THR A 172 -25.60 -7.84 -14.08
CA THR A 172 -26.74 -8.77 -14.14
C THR A 172 -27.05 -9.17 -15.59
N GLY A 173 -27.12 -10.48 -15.86
CA GLY A 173 -27.08 -11.09 -17.20
C GLY A 173 -28.30 -10.91 -18.13
N LEU A 174 -28.87 -9.70 -18.17
CA LEU A 174 -29.93 -9.30 -19.10
C LEU A 174 -29.30 -8.69 -20.37
N PRO A 175 -29.55 -9.25 -21.58
CA PRO A 175 -28.96 -8.75 -22.82
C PRO A 175 -29.64 -7.45 -23.29
N GLY A 176 -28.94 -6.31 -23.16
CA GLY A 176 -29.42 -5.01 -23.63
C GLY A 176 -28.58 -3.84 -23.12
N ARG A 177 -29.11 -2.61 -23.24
CA ARG A 177 -28.58 -1.46 -22.47
C ARG A 177 -28.95 -1.67 -20.99
N SER A 178 -28.00 -2.11 -20.17
CA SER A 178 -28.20 -2.48 -18.76
C SER A 178 -28.01 -1.33 -17.76
N ASP A 179 -28.01 -0.07 -18.23
CA ASP A 179 -27.83 1.12 -17.40
C ASP A 179 -29.16 1.57 -16.76
N PHE A 180 -29.24 1.54 -15.43
CA PHE A 180 -30.37 2.10 -14.69
C PHE A 180 -30.18 3.61 -14.49
N ARG A 181 -31.25 4.41 -14.52
CA ARG A 181 -31.16 5.89 -14.44
C ARG A 181 -31.79 6.44 -13.18
N ILE A 182 -31.06 7.27 -12.43
CA ILE A 182 -31.58 8.06 -11.31
C ILE A 182 -31.75 9.52 -11.77
N THR A 183 -32.92 10.11 -11.54
CA THR A 183 -33.26 11.52 -11.81
C THR A 183 -33.90 12.20 -10.60
N GLY A 184 -33.99 13.54 -10.64
CA GLY A 184 -34.66 14.32 -9.60
C GLY A 184 -33.69 14.89 -8.56
N GLN A 185 -34.13 15.05 -7.30
CA GLN A 185 -33.30 15.64 -6.24
C GLN A 185 -33.56 15.00 -4.87
N PHE A 186 -32.51 14.89 -4.06
CA PHE A 186 -32.57 14.38 -2.69
C PHE A 186 -31.49 15.02 -1.81
N ARG A 187 -31.68 14.97 -0.49
CA ARG A 187 -30.67 15.35 0.51
C ARG A 187 -29.77 14.15 0.78
N LEU A 188 -28.47 14.39 0.81
CA LEU A 188 -27.42 13.46 1.23
C LEU A 188 -26.80 14.01 2.52
N THR A 189 -26.82 13.23 3.60
CA THR A 189 -26.11 13.56 4.84
C THR A 189 -25.17 12.41 5.18
N LEU A 190 -23.88 12.71 5.24
CA LEU A 190 -22.79 11.77 5.53
C LEU A 190 -22.06 12.25 6.78
N ALA A 191 -22.18 11.51 7.87
CA ALA A 191 -21.38 11.73 9.08
C ALA A 191 -20.34 10.63 9.25
N ARG A 192 -19.14 11.02 9.67
CA ARG A 192 -17.98 10.15 9.90
C ARG A 192 -17.34 10.48 11.23
N SER A 193 -16.92 9.45 11.93
CA SER A 193 -16.05 9.46 13.10
C SER A 193 -15.24 8.16 13.12
N GLU A 194 -14.30 8.03 14.05
CA GLU A 194 -13.49 6.83 14.21
C GLU A 194 -14.32 5.55 14.42
N LEU A 195 -15.44 5.65 15.14
CA LEU A 195 -16.24 4.48 15.57
C LEU A 195 -17.58 4.36 14.82
N ARG A 196 -18.04 5.39 14.11
CA ARG A 196 -19.30 5.38 13.36
C ARG A 196 -19.17 6.06 12.00
N GLN A 197 -19.75 5.45 10.98
CA GLN A 197 -20.13 6.13 9.73
C GLN A 197 -21.65 6.05 9.59
N SER A 198 -22.31 7.14 9.18
CA SER A 198 -23.74 7.12 8.87
C SER A 198 -24.02 7.87 7.58
N LEU A 199 -24.71 7.21 6.66
CA LEU A 199 -25.13 7.69 5.36
C LEU A 199 -26.65 7.77 5.34
N ALA A 200 -27.20 8.98 5.33
CA ALA A 200 -28.63 9.25 5.24
C ALA A 200 -29.00 9.87 3.89
N ILE A 201 -30.10 9.40 3.31
CA ILE A 201 -30.69 9.91 2.08
C ILE A 201 -32.15 10.27 2.37
N GLY A 202 -32.54 11.52 2.07
CA GLY A 202 -33.87 12.05 2.40
C GLY A 202 -34.51 12.81 1.25
N SER A 203 -35.84 12.80 1.16
CA SER A 203 -36.58 13.65 0.20
C SER A 203 -36.38 15.14 0.51
N VAL A 204 -36.09 15.93 -0.52
CA VAL A 204 -36.33 17.38 -0.49
C VAL A 204 -37.84 17.63 -0.54
N ALA A 205 -38.32 18.73 0.05
CA ALA A 205 -39.74 19.09 0.01
C ALA A 205 -40.27 19.13 -1.45
N ASP A 206 -41.44 18.55 -1.66
CA ASP A 206 -42.15 18.41 -2.94
C ASP A 206 -41.35 17.74 -4.09
N ALA A 207 -40.22 17.10 -3.77
CA ALA A 207 -39.41 16.35 -4.72
C ALA A 207 -39.73 14.85 -4.72
N ALA A 208 -39.73 14.27 -5.92
CA ALA A 208 -39.62 12.83 -6.12
C ALA A 208 -38.23 12.49 -6.66
N VAL A 209 -37.72 11.32 -6.31
CA VAL A 209 -36.57 10.70 -6.98
C VAL A 209 -37.11 9.74 -8.03
N GLY A 210 -36.67 9.88 -9.27
CA GLY A 210 -37.04 9.01 -10.39
C GLY A 210 -36.04 7.88 -10.57
N ILE A 211 -36.53 6.66 -10.80
CA ILE A 211 -35.73 5.44 -11.04
C ILE A 211 -36.21 4.78 -12.34
N GLY A 212 -35.41 4.89 -13.40
CA GLY A 212 -35.66 4.28 -14.71
C GLY A 212 -34.96 2.92 -14.85
N PHE A 213 -35.75 1.87 -15.08
CA PHE A 213 -35.27 0.49 -15.26
C PHE A 213 -34.92 0.18 -16.73
N PRO A 214 -33.83 -0.56 -17.00
CA PRO A 214 -33.48 -1.08 -18.32
C PRO A 214 -34.64 -1.78 -19.04
N GLY A 215 -35.01 -1.28 -20.21
CA GLY A 215 -36.03 -1.89 -21.07
C GLY A 215 -37.49 -1.64 -20.65
N ALA A 216 -37.75 -0.91 -19.57
CA ALA A 216 -39.11 -0.53 -19.21
C ALA A 216 -39.75 0.34 -20.30
N ALA A 217 -40.94 -0.06 -20.78
CA ALA A 217 -41.71 0.69 -21.77
C ALA A 217 -42.63 1.75 -21.14
N VAL A 218 -42.80 1.69 -19.81
CA VAL A 218 -43.51 2.66 -18.98
C VAL A 218 -42.52 3.60 -18.29
N GLY A 219 -43.00 4.74 -17.79
CA GLY A 219 -42.15 5.78 -17.18
C GLY A 219 -41.42 5.32 -15.91
N PRO A 220 -40.41 6.09 -15.45
CA PRO A 220 -39.62 5.74 -14.28
C PRO A 220 -40.48 5.67 -13.01
N ASP A 221 -40.13 4.71 -12.13
CA ASP A 221 -40.70 4.60 -10.79
C ASP A 221 -40.34 5.85 -9.97
N ARG A 222 -41.23 6.26 -9.06
CA ARG A 222 -41.10 7.50 -8.29
C ARG A 222 -41.10 7.23 -6.79
N LEU A 223 -40.00 7.60 -6.14
CA LEU A 223 -39.83 7.49 -4.69
C LEU A 223 -40.17 8.85 -4.05
N THR A 224 -41.07 8.83 -3.07
CA THR A 224 -41.54 10.02 -2.34
C THR A 224 -41.62 9.72 -0.83
N ALA A 225 -41.65 10.77 0.01
CA ALA A 225 -41.49 10.65 1.47
C ALA A 225 -40.27 9.79 1.86
N LEU A 226 -39.18 9.94 1.09
CA LEU A 226 -38.00 9.10 1.13
C LEU A 226 -37.17 9.38 2.39
N HIS A 227 -36.84 8.31 3.11
CA HIS A 227 -35.81 8.26 4.13
C HIS A 227 -35.09 6.92 4.03
N ILE A 228 -33.77 6.95 3.98
CA ILE A 228 -32.89 5.78 4.12
C ILE A 228 -31.77 6.22 5.06
N GLU A 229 -31.54 5.53 6.17
CA GLU A 229 -30.30 5.69 6.95
C GLU A 229 -29.55 4.36 7.01
N LYS A 230 -28.30 4.35 6.54
CA LYS A 230 -27.34 3.25 6.70
C LYS A 230 -26.24 3.68 7.66
N THR A 231 -26.22 3.09 8.86
CA THR A 231 -25.20 3.32 9.89
C THR A 231 -24.30 2.09 10.04
N HIS A 232 -22.99 2.33 9.99
CA HIS A 232 -21.94 1.38 10.36
C HIS A 232 -21.34 1.76 11.73
N ARG A 233 -21.12 0.77 12.58
CA ARG A 233 -20.49 0.86 13.89
C ARG A 233 -19.26 -0.02 13.90
N TRP A 234 -18.09 0.60 13.80
CA TRP A 234 -16.78 -0.04 13.68
C TRP A 234 -16.36 -0.75 14.98
N ASP A 235 -16.77 -0.17 16.11
CA ASP A 235 -16.61 -0.72 17.45
C ASP A 235 -17.47 -1.97 17.72
N GLU A 236 -18.73 -1.96 17.28
CA GLU A 236 -19.63 -3.13 17.42
C GLU A 236 -19.49 -4.14 16.26
N ALA A 237 -18.79 -3.78 15.18
CA ALA A 237 -18.86 -4.41 13.85
C ALA A 237 -20.29 -4.64 13.35
N ARG A 238 -21.14 -3.60 13.47
CA ARG A 238 -22.55 -3.66 13.09
C ARG A 238 -22.88 -2.74 11.93
N THR A 239 -23.75 -3.22 11.04
CA THR A 239 -24.49 -2.38 10.09
C THR A 239 -25.95 -2.38 10.49
N THR A 240 -26.58 -1.20 10.44
CA THR A 240 -28.02 -1.00 10.66
C THR A 240 -28.58 -0.18 9.50
N ILE A 241 -29.70 -0.61 8.92
CA ILE A 241 -30.38 0.10 7.83
C ILE A 241 -31.84 0.33 8.21
N ASP A 242 -32.24 1.59 8.31
CA ASP A 242 -33.64 2.01 8.40
C ASP A 242 -34.08 2.60 7.05
N LEU A 243 -35.32 2.32 6.64
CA LEU A 243 -35.87 2.79 5.37
C LEU A 243 -37.36 3.10 5.49
N ARG A 244 -37.79 4.15 4.80
CA ARG A 244 -39.19 4.55 4.65
C ARG A 244 -39.40 5.26 3.32
N MET A 245 -40.43 4.89 2.57
CA MET A 245 -40.84 5.59 1.35
C MET A 245 -42.29 5.26 0.96
N ARG A 246 -42.91 6.13 0.17
CA ARG A 246 -43.93 5.72 -0.80
C ARG A 246 -43.22 5.43 -2.11
N TYR A 247 -43.43 4.22 -2.62
CA TYR A 247 -42.95 3.75 -3.91
C TYR A 247 -44.12 3.77 -4.90
N ASP A 248 -43.98 4.45 -6.04
CA ASP A 248 -45.02 4.62 -7.04
C ASP A 248 -44.48 4.08 -8.38
N SER A 249 -45.05 2.97 -8.88
CA SER A 249 -44.48 2.24 -10.01
C SER A 249 -45.47 2.06 -11.16
N PRO A 250 -45.22 2.67 -12.33
CA PRO A 250 -45.98 2.42 -13.55
C PRO A 250 -45.91 0.95 -14.03
N GLU A 251 -44.80 0.26 -13.78
CA GLU A 251 -44.58 -1.15 -14.17
C GLU A 251 -45.40 -2.12 -13.29
N LEU A 252 -45.60 -1.78 -12.02
CA LEU A 252 -46.46 -2.54 -11.10
C LEU A 252 -47.93 -2.07 -11.14
N GLY A 253 -48.22 -0.96 -11.84
CA GLY A 253 -49.58 -0.44 -12.03
C GLY A 253 -50.16 0.33 -10.84
N GLY A 254 -49.31 0.84 -9.93
CA GLY A 254 -49.77 1.59 -8.75
C GLY A 254 -48.68 1.83 -7.72
N ALA A 255 -49.09 2.34 -6.55
CA ALA A 255 -48.19 2.73 -5.48
C ALA A 255 -48.40 1.94 -4.18
N PHE A 256 -47.39 1.92 -3.33
CA PHE A 256 -47.45 1.28 -2.01
C PHE A 256 -46.48 1.97 -1.04
N GLN A 257 -46.68 1.77 0.25
CA GLN A 257 -45.74 2.23 1.28
C GLN A 257 -44.74 1.13 1.60
N VAL A 258 -43.50 1.50 1.90
CA VAL A 258 -42.42 0.59 2.29
C VAL A 258 -41.78 1.17 3.55
N ALA A 259 -41.63 0.36 4.61
CA ALA A 259 -40.96 0.77 5.84
C ALA A 259 -40.32 -0.42 6.56
N THR A 260 -39.17 -0.19 7.20
CA THR A 260 -38.69 -1.07 8.27
C THR A 260 -39.64 -1.03 9.47
N VAL A 261 -39.95 -2.20 10.04
CA VAL A 261 -40.67 -2.34 11.32
C VAL A 261 -39.71 -2.09 12.49
N ALA A 262 -38.48 -2.55 12.32
CA ALA A 262 -37.28 -2.17 13.07
C ALA A 262 -36.08 -2.18 12.08
N PRO A 263 -35.01 -1.41 12.33
CA PRO A 263 -33.87 -1.35 11.40
C PRO A 263 -33.25 -2.72 11.13
N LEU A 264 -32.97 -3.01 9.86
CA LEU A 264 -32.30 -4.23 9.41
C LEU A 264 -30.88 -4.27 9.99
N ARG A 265 -30.55 -5.31 10.75
CA ARG A 265 -29.27 -5.44 11.46
C ARG A 265 -28.43 -6.57 10.88
N SER A 266 -27.22 -6.25 10.45
CA SER A 266 -26.20 -7.22 10.02
C SER A 266 -24.87 -7.04 10.77
N TRP A 267 -23.90 -7.88 10.46
CA TRP A 267 -22.50 -7.65 10.79
C TRP A 267 -21.77 -7.09 9.56
N LEU A 268 -20.53 -6.61 9.72
CA LEU A 268 -19.75 -6.11 8.57
C LEU A 268 -19.50 -7.24 7.56
N ASP A 269 -19.50 -6.91 6.27
CA ASP A 269 -19.51 -7.86 5.14
C ASP A 269 -20.64 -8.94 5.14
N THR A 270 -21.69 -8.88 5.98
CA THR A 270 -22.81 -9.88 5.96
C THR A 270 -24.17 -9.29 5.59
N LEU A 271 -25.04 -10.14 5.04
CA LEU A 271 -26.50 -9.96 5.04
C LEU A 271 -27.07 -9.90 6.49
N PRO A 272 -28.31 -9.43 6.70
CA PRO A 272 -28.92 -9.34 8.03
C PRO A 272 -29.00 -10.68 8.75
N GLU A 273 -29.02 -10.60 10.07
CA GLU A 273 -29.21 -11.81 10.88
C GLU A 273 -30.64 -12.34 10.73
N PRO A 274 -30.85 -13.67 10.77
CA PRO A 274 -32.18 -14.25 10.65
C PRO A 274 -33.01 -14.06 11.94
N GLY A 275 -34.28 -13.71 11.78
CA GLY A 275 -35.28 -13.65 12.85
C GLY A 275 -35.88 -12.25 13.10
N PRO A 276 -37.06 -12.18 13.74
CA PRO A 276 -37.89 -10.98 13.77
C PRO A 276 -37.29 -9.80 14.56
N GLU A 277 -36.36 -10.06 15.49
CA GLU A 277 -35.67 -9.02 16.27
C GLU A 277 -34.54 -8.32 15.49
N GLN A 278 -34.21 -8.80 14.29
CA GLN A 278 -33.06 -8.35 13.49
C GLN A 278 -33.48 -7.44 12.30
N GLY A 279 -34.76 -7.06 12.27
CA GLY A 279 -35.37 -6.17 11.30
C GLY A 279 -36.24 -6.91 10.28
N GLU A 280 -37.36 -6.28 9.95
CA GLU A 280 -38.37 -6.79 9.02
C GLU A 280 -38.84 -5.61 8.14
N ILE A 281 -38.90 -5.80 6.83
CA ILE A 281 -39.46 -4.82 5.90
C ILE A 281 -40.94 -5.12 5.74
N ARG A 282 -41.78 -4.11 5.98
CA ARG A 282 -43.22 -4.16 5.73
C ARG A 282 -43.56 -3.29 4.52
N LEU A 283 -44.41 -3.84 3.65
CA LEU A 283 -44.97 -3.16 2.49
C LEU A 283 -46.50 -3.11 2.67
N LEU A 284 -47.12 -1.96 2.37
CA LEU A 284 -48.55 -1.71 2.54
C LEU A 284 -49.18 -1.23 1.22
N GLY A 285 -50.11 -2.03 0.72
CA GLY A 285 -50.87 -1.81 -0.50
C GLY A 285 -52.30 -1.31 -0.25
N ARG A 286 -53.17 -1.56 -1.21
CA ARG A 286 -54.57 -1.09 -1.23
C ARG A 286 -55.44 -1.83 -0.23
N GLY A 287 -56.27 -1.12 0.52
CA GLY A 287 -57.35 -1.75 1.29
C GLY A 287 -56.89 -2.71 2.39
N GLY A 288 -55.66 -2.53 2.91
CA GLY A 288 -55.08 -3.33 3.99
C GLY A 288 -54.01 -4.34 3.57
N ASP A 289 -53.88 -4.65 2.27
CA ASP A 289 -52.89 -5.63 1.76
C ASP A 289 -51.48 -5.39 2.34
N GLU A 290 -50.95 -6.37 3.08
CA GLU A 290 -49.67 -6.26 3.78
C GLU A 290 -48.73 -7.41 3.40
N ALA A 291 -47.53 -7.06 2.93
CA ALA A 291 -46.46 -8.02 2.68
C ALA A 291 -45.29 -7.76 3.64
N ARG A 292 -44.69 -8.82 4.18
CA ARG A 292 -43.50 -8.72 5.04
C ARG A 292 -42.35 -9.59 4.58
N VAL A 293 -41.15 -9.04 4.68
CA VAL A 293 -39.91 -9.57 4.12
C VAL A 293 -38.82 -9.52 5.19
N GLN A 294 -38.21 -10.67 5.48
CA GLN A 294 -37.16 -10.85 6.49
C GLN A 294 -36.15 -11.91 6.04
N VAL A 295 -34.98 -11.96 6.68
CA VAL A 295 -34.02 -13.07 6.45
C VAL A 295 -34.51 -14.32 7.18
N THR A 296 -34.61 -15.44 6.46
CA THR A 296 -34.90 -16.75 7.05
C THR A 296 -33.71 -17.67 6.91
N GLY A 297 -32.97 -17.90 8.01
CA GLY A 297 -31.82 -18.80 8.04
C GLY A 297 -32.22 -20.28 8.06
N GLY A 298 -33.05 -20.72 7.11
CA GLY A 298 -33.76 -22.01 7.15
C GLY A 298 -33.22 -23.10 6.23
N GLY A 299 -32.71 -22.76 5.05
CA GLY A 299 -32.44 -23.70 3.94
C GLY A 299 -30.97 -23.86 3.53
N GLY A 300 -30.01 -23.56 4.41
CA GLY A 300 -28.59 -23.88 4.20
C GLY A 300 -27.81 -22.95 3.27
N GLY A 301 -28.49 -22.11 2.48
CA GLY A 301 -27.91 -20.91 1.88
C GLY A 301 -28.26 -19.68 2.73
N GLY A 302 -27.27 -18.94 3.22
CA GLY A 302 -27.49 -17.74 4.06
C GLY A 302 -27.99 -16.50 3.30
N ASP A 303 -28.48 -16.68 2.07
CA ASP A 303 -29.04 -15.65 1.18
C ASP A 303 -30.58 -15.75 1.06
N GLU A 304 -31.24 -16.64 1.80
CA GLU A 304 -32.69 -16.85 1.75
C GLU A 304 -33.49 -15.68 2.35
N ILE A 305 -34.39 -15.14 1.54
CA ILE A 305 -35.51 -14.31 1.97
C ILE A 305 -36.70 -15.21 2.26
N GLY A 306 -37.32 -14.98 3.41
CA GLY A 306 -38.64 -15.49 3.73
C GLY A 306 -39.59 -14.37 4.14
N GLY A 307 -40.87 -14.68 4.18
CA GLY A 307 -41.88 -13.68 4.49
C GLY A 307 -43.29 -14.22 4.45
N TRP A 308 -44.25 -13.32 4.48
CA TRP A 308 -45.67 -13.63 4.35
C TRP A 308 -46.42 -12.50 3.66
N LEU A 309 -47.60 -12.85 3.15
CA LEU A 309 -48.57 -11.96 2.54
C LEU A 309 -49.92 -12.15 3.25
N ASP A 310 -50.51 -11.04 3.67
CA ASP A 310 -51.86 -10.87 4.20
C ASP A 310 -52.62 -10.05 3.15
N LEU A 311 -53.61 -10.65 2.50
CA LEU A 311 -54.49 -9.95 1.58
C LEU A 311 -55.67 -9.43 2.40
N ARG A 312 -56.08 -8.16 2.20
CA ARG A 312 -57.09 -7.43 3.00
C ARG A 312 -56.62 -6.92 4.37
N GLY A 313 -55.46 -7.31 4.90
CA GLY A 313 -54.92 -6.79 6.16
C GLY A 313 -55.70 -7.26 7.40
N ASP A 314 -56.19 -8.51 7.39
CA ASP A 314 -57.02 -9.06 8.47
C ASP A 314 -56.22 -9.77 9.59
N GLY A 315 -54.89 -9.83 9.43
CA GLY A 315 -53.95 -10.48 10.34
C GLY A 315 -53.67 -11.95 10.01
N ILE A 316 -54.32 -12.51 8.99
CA ILE A 316 -54.14 -13.89 8.56
C ILE A 316 -53.11 -13.95 7.41
N ARG A 317 -52.23 -14.95 7.44
CA ARG A 317 -51.24 -15.19 6.38
C ARG A 317 -51.87 -16.01 5.27
N ASP A 318 -52.29 -15.36 4.18
CA ASP A 318 -52.80 -16.01 2.97
C ASP A 318 -51.70 -16.74 2.19
N ALA A 319 -50.46 -16.22 2.19
CA ALA A 319 -49.32 -16.88 1.53
C ALA A 319 -48.00 -16.70 2.29
N LEU A 320 -47.06 -17.62 2.03
CA LEU A 320 -45.66 -17.51 2.42
C LEU A 320 -44.83 -16.96 1.25
N LEU A 321 -43.95 -16.01 1.55
CA LEU A 321 -42.95 -15.55 0.60
C LEU A 321 -41.67 -16.37 0.77
N ARG A 322 -41.03 -16.73 -0.35
CA ARG A 322 -39.72 -17.40 -0.42
C ARG A 322 -38.97 -16.91 -1.65
N GLY A 323 -37.65 -16.79 -1.52
CA GLY A 323 -36.71 -16.50 -2.59
C GLY A 323 -35.32 -16.26 -2.01
N THR A 324 -34.40 -15.73 -2.79
CA THR A 324 -33.13 -15.20 -2.26
C THR A 324 -33.03 -13.68 -2.43
N TRP A 325 -32.10 -13.05 -1.71
CA TRP A 325 -31.72 -11.65 -1.99
C TRP A 325 -31.22 -11.47 -3.43
N LEU A 326 -30.68 -12.54 -4.04
CA LEU A 326 -30.24 -12.56 -5.44
C LEU A 326 -31.45 -12.51 -6.40
N ASP A 327 -32.49 -13.33 -6.16
CA ASP A 327 -33.72 -13.36 -6.96
C ASP A 327 -34.55 -12.07 -6.84
N ALA A 328 -34.52 -11.44 -5.66
CA ALA A 328 -35.11 -10.12 -5.41
C ALA A 328 -34.37 -8.97 -6.13
N GLY A 329 -33.33 -9.26 -6.91
CA GLY A 329 -32.55 -8.30 -7.68
C GLY A 329 -31.37 -7.68 -6.91
N VAL A 330 -31.21 -7.95 -5.62
CA VAL A 330 -30.13 -7.44 -4.74
C VAL A 330 -28.83 -8.27 -4.96
N ALA A 331 -28.58 -8.62 -6.23
CA ALA A 331 -27.62 -9.62 -6.72
C ALA A 331 -26.15 -9.16 -6.70
N SER A 332 -25.75 -8.53 -5.59
CA SER A 332 -24.36 -8.16 -5.26
C SER A 332 -24.10 -7.97 -3.76
N GLY A 333 -25.13 -8.08 -2.89
CA GLY A 333 -24.99 -7.80 -1.45
C GLY A 333 -24.67 -6.34 -1.10
N VAL A 334 -24.58 -5.45 -2.10
CA VAL A 334 -24.12 -4.06 -1.95
C VAL A 334 -25.03 -3.22 -1.03
N PHE A 335 -26.31 -3.60 -0.93
CA PHE A 335 -27.22 -3.04 0.07
C PHE A 335 -26.65 -3.12 1.50
N PHE A 336 -25.96 -4.21 1.86
CA PHE A 336 -25.44 -4.44 3.22
C PHE A 336 -23.94 -4.24 3.39
N ALA A 337 -23.15 -4.40 2.32
CA ALA A 337 -21.70 -4.24 2.40
C ALA A 337 -21.29 -2.82 2.80
N ASP A 338 -20.15 -2.68 3.46
CA ASP A 338 -19.73 -1.45 4.11
C ASP A 338 -18.53 -0.81 3.40
N TYR A 339 -18.79 0.30 2.71
CA TYR A 339 -17.87 1.00 1.80
C TYR A 339 -16.78 1.82 2.50
N SER A 340 -16.26 1.28 3.61
CA SER A 340 -14.99 1.72 4.15
C SER A 340 -13.86 1.40 3.17
N ARG A 341 -12.73 2.10 3.33
CA ARG A 341 -11.46 1.85 2.60
C ARG A 341 -10.96 0.40 2.67
N TRP A 342 -11.45 -0.39 3.61
CA TRP A 342 -11.01 -1.75 3.90
C TRP A 342 -12.11 -2.82 3.72
N GLY A 343 -13.34 -2.42 3.36
CA GLY A 343 -14.45 -3.33 3.10
C GLY A 343 -14.27 -4.07 1.78
N ARG A 344 -14.92 -5.23 1.62
CA ARG A 344 -14.79 -6.05 0.41
C ARG A 344 -15.58 -5.53 -0.79
N GLY A 345 -16.53 -4.64 -0.55
CA GLY A 345 -17.41 -4.06 -1.56
C GLY A 345 -18.73 -4.81 -1.75
N ASP A 346 -18.75 -6.11 -1.43
CA ASP A 346 -19.90 -7.00 -1.49
C ASP A 346 -20.21 -7.57 -0.09
N ALA A 347 -21.46 -7.99 0.14
CA ALA A 347 -21.84 -8.71 1.36
C ALA A 347 -22.14 -10.17 1.05
N TYR A 348 -21.83 -11.04 2.02
CA TYR A 348 -21.99 -12.48 1.91
C TYR A 348 -23.18 -12.98 2.73
N ALA A 349 -23.68 -14.16 2.33
CA ALA A 349 -24.56 -15.03 3.09
C ALA A 349 -24.29 -14.98 4.60
N TYR A 350 -25.35 -14.87 5.41
CA TYR A 350 -25.19 -14.89 6.86
C TYR A 350 -24.73 -16.27 7.35
N ASP A 351 -23.55 -16.31 7.97
CA ASP A 351 -23.03 -17.44 8.74
C ASP A 351 -22.59 -16.93 10.13
N PRO A 352 -23.13 -17.49 11.24
CA PRO A 352 -22.76 -17.07 12.61
C PRO A 352 -21.29 -17.36 12.97
N GLN A 353 -20.63 -18.30 12.27
CA GLN A 353 -19.22 -18.63 12.46
C GLN A 353 -18.28 -17.81 11.55
N SER A 354 -18.79 -17.22 10.46
CA SER A 354 -18.01 -16.40 9.54
C SER A 354 -17.38 -15.22 10.27
N PHE A 355 -16.05 -15.15 10.21
CA PHE A 355 -15.26 -14.19 10.95
C PHE A 355 -14.00 -13.83 10.16
N ALA A 356 -13.83 -12.55 9.86
CA ALA A 356 -12.75 -12.06 9.03
C ALA A 356 -12.05 -10.86 9.68
N LEU A 357 -10.78 -10.70 9.31
CA LEU A 357 -9.91 -9.59 9.67
C LEU A 357 -9.58 -8.79 8.41
N ARG A 358 -9.74 -7.48 8.48
CA ARG A 358 -9.29 -6.55 7.45
C ARG A 358 -7.86 -6.10 7.77
N PRO A 359 -6.88 -6.32 6.88
CA PRO A 359 -5.50 -6.01 7.16
C PRO A 359 -5.27 -4.49 7.17
N ALA A 360 -4.59 -3.99 8.19
CA ALA A 360 -4.14 -2.60 8.28
C ALA A 360 -2.96 -2.28 7.34
N ILE A 361 -2.35 -3.32 6.75
CA ILE A 361 -1.11 -3.28 5.97
C ILE A 361 -1.33 -4.09 4.69
N VAL A 362 -1.09 -3.49 3.52
CA VAL A 362 -1.01 -4.23 2.25
C VAL A 362 0.46 -4.59 2.00
N GLY A 363 0.71 -5.81 1.51
CA GLY A 363 2.06 -6.35 1.38
C GLY A 363 2.95 -5.49 0.48
N GLY A 364 3.99 -4.87 1.08
CA GLY A 364 4.92 -3.98 0.38
C GLY A 364 4.68 -2.48 0.61
N ASP A 365 3.67 -2.09 1.40
CA ASP A 365 3.43 -0.69 1.77
C ASP A 365 4.69 -0.01 2.35
N THR A 366 4.89 1.26 1.99
CA THR A 366 5.84 2.15 2.68
C THR A 366 5.07 3.06 3.62
N LEU A 367 5.21 2.85 4.93
CA LEU A 367 4.41 3.51 5.96
C LEU A 367 5.25 4.48 6.82
N PRO A 368 4.66 5.59 7.32
CA PRO A 368 5.35 6.51 8.23
C PRO A 368 5.94 5.82 9.47
N THR A 369 7.02 6.37 10.01
CA THR A 369 7.70 5.84 11.21
C THR A 369 6.84 5.91 12.48
N ASN A 370 5.77 6.70 12.49
CA ASN A 370 4.77 6.80 13.54
C ASN A 370 3.39 6.21 13.13
N ALA A 371 3.34 5.33 12.13
CA ALA A 371 2.10 4.74 11.63
C ALA A 371 1.27 4.06 12.75
N THR A 372 -0.04 4.27 12.70
CA THR A 372 -1.01 3.52 13.50
C THR A 372 -1.72 2.53 12.59
N PHE A 373 -1.69 1.26 12.96
CA PHE A 373 -2.28 0.15 12.23
C PHE A 373 -3.68 -0.11 12.78
N THR A 374 -4.71 0.16 11.98
CA THR A 374 -6.12 -0.02 12.36
C THR A 374 -6.67 -1.29 11.75
N PHE A 375 -6.93 -2.29 12.58
CA PHE A 375 -7.50 -3.58 12.23
C PHE A 375 -8.99 -3.60 12.53
N GLN A 376 -9.81 -3.78 11.50
CA GLN A 376 -11.25 -4.00 11.64
C GLN A 376 -11.54 -5.50 11.51
N PHE A 377 -12.16 -6.07 12.54
CA PHE A 377 -12.74 -7.42 12.47
C PHE A 377 -14.22 -7.32 12.08
N THR A 378 -14.76 -8.33 11.39
CA THR A 378 -16.20 -8.35 11.02
C THR A 378 -17.13 -8.67 12.20
N ARG A 379 -16.56 -9.06 13.35
CA ARG A 379 -17.26 -9.30 14.63
C ARG A 379 -16.34 -8.90 15.80
N PRO A 380 -16.87 -8.57 16.99
CA PRO A 380 -16.06 -8.25 18.17
C PRO A 380 -15.10 -9.37 18.56
N VAL A 381 -13.87 -9.01 18.94
CA VAL A 381 -12.80 -9.96 19.26
C VAL A 381 -12.85 -10.44 20.71
N ALA A 382 -12.81 -11.76 20.91
CA ALA A 382 -12.72 -12.39 22.22
C ALA A 382 -11.27 -12.41 22.71
N GLY A 383 -11.03 -11.97 23.94
CA GLY A 383 -9.73 -12.09 24.62
C GLY A 383 -8.63 -11.11 24.18
N ALA A 384 -8.87 -10.25 23.20
CA ALA A 384 -7.85 -9.36 22.59
C ALA A 384 -7.06 -8.47 23.57
N GLN A 385 -7.65 -8.12 24.72
CA GLN A 385 -6.99 -7.40 25.82
C GLN A 385 -5.84 -8.18 26.48
N ARG A 386 -5.65 -9.46 26.16
CA ARG A 386 -4.60 -10.35 26.71
C ARG A 386 -3.54 -10.76 25.68
N TRP A 387 -3.74 -10.48 24.40
CA TRP A 387 -2.80 -10.88 23.36
C TRP A 387 -1.52 -10.04 23.42
N ARG A 388 -0.39 -10.65 23.09
CA ARG A 388 0.90 -9.96 22.95
C ARG A 388 1.07 -9.51 21.50
N TRP A 389 1.31 -8.22 21.30
CA TRP A 389 1.57 -7.61 20.00
C TRP A 389 2.98 -7.02 19.98
N TRP A 390 3.67 -7.09 18.85
CA TRP A 390 4.99 -6.46 18.66
C TRP A 390 5.29 -6.24 17.18
N LEU A 391 6.24 -5.36 16.90
CA LEU A 391 6.82 -5.22 15.56
C LEU A 391 8.16 -5.94 15.52
N ALA A 392 8.31 -6.87 14.59
CA ALA A 392 9.58 -7.51 14.28
C ALA A 392 10.33 -6.64 13.25
N GLU A 393 11.45 -6.03 13.64
CA GLU A 393 12.37 -5.36 12.72
C GLU A 393 13.10 -6.42 11.90
N LEU A 394 12.84 -6.46 10.59
CA LEU A 394 13.43 -7.41 9.65
C LEU A 394 14.63 -6.78 8.91
N GLY A 395 15.36 -5.88 9.56
CA GLY A 395 16.56 -5.27 9.01
C GLY A 395 16.34 -4.31 7.83
N ARG A 396 17.42 -4.02 7.10
CA ARG A 396 17.39 -3.13 5.92
C ARG A 396 16.69 -3.82 4.72
N PRO A 397 16.04 -3.07 3.81
CA PRO A 397 15.33 -3.63 2.65
C PRO A 397 16.13 -4.60 1.77
N LEU A 398 17.45 -4.39 1.64
CA LEU A 398 18.36 -5.20 0.82
C LEU A 398 19.17 -6.25 1.61
N SER A 399 19.09 -6.26 2.95
CA SER A 399 19.71 -7.34 3.75
C SER A 399 18.81 -8.57 3.78
N ILE A 400 19.40 -9.75 3.93
CA ILE A 400 18.69 -11.03 4.08
C ILE A 400 19.00 -11.68 5.44
N SER A 401 20.03 -11.20 6.15
CA SER A 401 20.64 -11.86 7.31
C SER A 401 20.64 -11.02 8.59
N ASP A 402 19.93 -9.88 8.62
CA ASP A 402 19.83 -9.05 9.82
C ASP A 402 19.05 -9.78 10.93
N PRO A 403 19.49 -9.73 12.19
CA PRO A 403 18.78 -10.37 13.30
C PRO A 403 17.44 -9.67 13.57
N VAL A 404 16.40 -10.46 13.85
CA VAL A 404 15.07 -9.91 14.13
C VAL A 404 15.05 -9.24 15.51
N ILE A 405 14.79 -7.94 15.53
CA ILE A 405 14.69 -7.16 16.78
C ILE A 405 13.21 -6.87 17.07
N GLU A 406 12.72 -7.28 18.24
CA GLU A 406 11.38 -6.90 18.69
C GLU A 406 11.32 -5.41 19.08
N ARG A 407 10.32 -4.68 18.57
CA ARG A 407 9.98 -3.31 18.94
C ARG A 407 8.61 -3.30 19.61
N PRO A 408 8.46 -2.70 20.81
CA PRO A 408 7.21 -2.71 21.54
C PRO A 408 6.17 -1.78 20.91
N VAL A 409 4.90 -2.18 21.00
CA VAL A 409 3.74 -1.43 20.53
C VAL A 409 2.77 -1.14 21.68
N GLN A 410 1.96 -0.10 21.54
CA GLN A 410 0.77 0.14 22.33
C GLN A 410 -0.45 -0.34 21.54
N VAL A 411 -1.42 -0.93 22.23
CA VAL A 411 -2.61 -1.53 21.63
C VAL A 411 -3.85 -0.93 22.29
N GLU A 412 -4.83 -0.56 21.48
CA GLU A 412 -6.14 -0.06 21.92
C GLU A 412 -7.21 -0.95 21.27
N VAL A 413 -8.01 -1.64 22.09
CA VAL A 413 -9.04 -2.60 21.66
C VAL A 413 -10.41 -2.02 21.97
N ILE A 414 -11.18 -1.72 20.92
CA ILE A 414 -12.50 -1.11 20.97
C ILE A 414 -13.50 -2.07 20.29
N GLY A 415 -13.88 -3.13 21.01
CA GLY A 415 -14.84 -4.14 20.55
C GLY A 415 -14.34 -4.98 19.37
N ALA A 416 -14.70 -4.59 18.15
CA ALA A 416 -14.26 -5.20 16.89
C ALA A 416 -13.15 -4.40 16.17
N LEU A 417 -12.82 -3.21 16.67
CA LEU A 417 -11.71 -2.40 16.18
C LEU A 417 -10.48 -2.61 17.07
N VAL A 418 -9.31 -2.87 16.48
CA VAL A 418 -8.03 -2.91 17.20
C VAL A 418 -7.04 -1.97 16.53
N LYS A 419 -6.56 -0.99 17.29
CA LYS A 419 -5.46 -0.10 16.88
C LYS A 419 -4.16 -0.57 17.49
N VAL A 420 -3.10 -0.51 16.71
CA VAL A 420 -1.73 -0.75 17.17
C VAL A 420 -0.85 0.41 16.75
N ARG A 421 -0.02 0.94 17.64
CA ARG A 421 0.97 1.99 17.32
C ARG A 421 2.31 1.67 17.98
N PRO A 422 3.46 1.99 17.36
CA PRO A 422 4.75 1.74 18.00
C PRO A 422 4.94 2.66 19.22
N VAL A 423 5.60 2.17 20.29
CA VAL A 423 5.85 2.97 21.52
C VAL A 423 6.81 4.14 21.25
N GLN A 424 7.71 3.98 20.27
CA GLN A 424 8.67 4.97 19.80
C GLN A 424 8.60 5.03 18.27
N PRO A 425 8.93 6.15 17.61
CA PRO A 425 9.03 6.19 16.16
C PRO A 425 9.99 5.11 15.64
N LEU A 426 9.56 4.40 14.60
CA LEU A 426 10.36 3.36 13.95
C LEU A 426 11.61 3.96 13.28
N LEU A 427 12.59 3.10 13.01
CA LEU A 427 13.79 3.50 12.28
C LEU A 427 13.45 3.64 10.79
N TYR A 428 14.02 4.66 10.14
CA TYR A 428 13.97 4.79 8.68
C TYR A 428 14.82 3.69 8.00
N SER A 429 14.57 3.45 6.70
CA SER A 429 15.30 2.42 5.94
C SER A 429 15.27 1.02 6.60
N ARG A 430 14.09 0.61 7.09
CA ARG A 430 13.85 -0.72 7.67
C ARG A 430 12.60 -1.38 7.12
N ARG A 431 12.61 -2.71 7.10
CA ARG A 431 11.43 -3.56 6.96
C ARG A 431 10.90 -3.92 8.35
N TYR A 432 9.59 -3.98 8.49
CA TYR A 432 8.92 -4.42 9.70
C TYR A 432 7.82 -5.43 9.38
N GLU A 433 7.60 -6.36 10.30
CA GLU A 433 6.46 -7.28 10.31
C GLU A 433 5.68 -7.06 11.60
N LEU A 434 4.37 -6.79 11.52
CA LEU A 434 3.55 -6.78 12.72
C LEU A 434 3.18 -8.22 13.09
N ARG A 435 3.47 -8.58 14.35
CA ARG A 435 3.21 -9.91 14.88
C ARG A 435 2.33 -9.88 16.12
N LEU A 436 1.62 -10.99 16.27
CA LEU A 436 0.60 -11.25 17.28
C LEU A 436 0.82 -12.65 17.87
N ASP A 437 0.65 -12.77 19.18
CA ASP A 437 0.57 -14.02 19.92
C ASP A 437 -0.70 -13.97 20.78
N THR A 438 -1.66 -14.83 20.49
CA THR A 438 -2.95 -14.87 21.20
C THR A 438 -2.91 -15.79 22.41
N GLY A 439 -1.85 -16.59 22.57
CA GLY A 439 -1.77 -17.69 23.52
C GLY A 439 -2.51 -18.96 23.07
N GLU A 440 -3.11 -18.97 21.87
CA GLU A 440 -3.81 -20.12 21.30
C GLU A 440 -3.28 -20.41 19.89
N ALA A 441 -2.68 -21.59 19.67
CA ALA A 441 -2.08 -21.96 18.40
C ALA A 441 -2.69 -23.24 17.81
N LEU A 442 -2.91 -23.25 16.49
CA LEU A 442 -3.42 -24.39 15.73
C LEU A 442 -2.68 -24.50 14.39
N GLY A 443 -2.03 -25.65 14.16
CA GLY A 443 -1.31 -25.91 12.90
C GLY A 443 -0.11 -24.97 12.62
N GLY A 444 0.46 -24.36 13.65
CA GLY A 444 1.52 -23.34 13.54
C GLY A 444 1.00 -21.89 13.45
N GLY A 445 -0.27 -21.70 13.08
CA GLY A 445 -0.92 -20.41 13.11
C GLY A 445 -1.47 -20.04 14.50
N GLN A 446 -1.60 -18.75 14.75
CA GLN A 446 -2.21 -18.16 15.94
C GLN A 446 -3.72 -18.01 15.73
N VAL A 447 -4.53 -18.43 16.69
CA VAL A 447 -6.00 -18.46 16.60
C VAL A 447 -6.58 -17.19 17.21
N ILE A 448 -7.37 -16.45 16.42
CA ILE A 448 -8.17 -15.31 16.85
C ILE A 448 -9.64 -15.73 16.85
N ARG A 449 -10.38 -15.41 17.92
CA ARG A 449 -11.78 -15.79 18.09
C ARG A 449 -12.70 -14.58 18.17
N ALA A 450 -13.90 -14.70 17.61
CA ALA A 450 -15.00 -13.77 17.79
C ALA A 450 -15.75 -14.05 19.10
N THR A 451 -16.40 -13.05 19.68
CA THR A 451 -17.33 -13.25 20.81
C THR A 451 -18.59 -14.04 20.43
N THR A 452 -18.85 -14.27 19.14
CA THR A 452 -19.97 -15.06 18.62
C THR A 452 -19.64 -16.54 18.37
N GLY A 453 -18.39 -16.97 18.61
CA GLY A 453 -17.92 -18.36 18.43
C GLY A 453 -17.02 -18.60 17.22
N GLY A 454 -17.17 -17.80 16.15
CA GLY A 454 -16.33 -17.87 14.96
C GLY A 454 -14.84 -17.70 15.24
N ALA A 455 -13.98 -18.26 14.38
CA ALA A 455 -12.52 -18.22 14.56
C ALA A 455 -11.78 -18.07 13.23
N LEU A 456 -10.63 -17.40 13.26
CA LEU A 456 -9.72 -17.26 12.13
C LEU A 456 -8.27 -17.52 12.58
N THR A 457 -7.45 -18.05 11.68
CA THR A 457 -6.05 -18.43 11.97
C THR A 457 -5.09 -17.53 11.20
N VAL A 458 -4.13 -16.93 11.92
CA VAL A 458 -3.08 -16.08 11.36
C VAL A 458 -1.77 -16.87 11.32
N ASN A 459 -1.24 -17.13 10.12
CA ASN A 459 -0.02 -17.92 9.97
C ASN A 459 1.18 -17.28 10.68
N ASP A 460 1.87 -18.05 11.53
CA ASP A 460 2.97 -17.60 12.41
C ASP A 460 2.65 -16.33 13.26
N GLY A 461 1.37 -15.96 13.40
CA GLY A 461 0.96 -14.69 13.99
C GLY A 461 1.33 -13.44 13.18
N SER A 462 1.73 -13.57 11.91
CA SER A 462 2.10 -12.43 11.05
C SER A 462 0.87 -11.74 10.46
N LEU A 463 0.72 -10.44 10.74
CA LEU A 463 -0.42 -9.61 10.31
C LEU A 463 -0.11 -8.69 9.12
N GLY A 464 1.13 -8.68 8.63
CA GLY A 464 1.54 -7.90 7.46
C GLY A 464 2.99 -7.42 7.54
N ARG A 465 3.58 -7.19 6.35
CA ARG A 465 4.95 -6.68 6.18
C ARG A 465 4.93 -5.35 5.43
N PHE A 466 5.67 -4.39 5.95
CA PHE A 466 5.82 -3.03 5.40
C PHE A 466 7.27 -2.55 5.51
N SER A 467 7.58 -1.43 4.87
CA SER A 467 8.86 -0.72 5.06
C SER A 467 8.61 0.70 5.57
N THR A 468 9.62 1.28 6.22
CA THR A 468 9.69 2.74 6.46
C THR A 468 10.37 3.43 5.26
N PRO A 469 10.19 4.75 5.07
CA PRO A 469 10.79 5.46 3.94
C PRO A 469 12.31 5.27 3.87
N ASN A 470 12.82 5.00 2.67
CA ASN A 470 14.22 4.63 2.48
C ASN A 470 15.16 5.85 2.36
N VAL A 471 15.31 6.60 3.45
CA VAL A 471 16.04 7.88 3.47
C VAL A 471 17.40 7.85 4.18
N LEU A 472 17.74 6.77 4.89
CA LEU A 472 19.01 6.61 5.61
C LEU A 472 19.93 5.52 5.04
N ASP A 473 19.51 4.74 4.05
CA ASP A 473 20.32 3.63 3.52
C ASP A 473 21.64 4.15 2.92
N PRO A 474 22.81 3.83 3.53
CA PRO A 474 24.07 4.52 3.25
C PRO A 474 24.78 3.92 2.03
N GLN A 475 24.13 4.01 0.87
CA GLN A 475 24.70 3.59 -0.42
C GLN A 475 25.71 4.62 -0.94
N SER A 476 26.70 4.18 -1.72
CA SER A 476 27.71 5.06 -2.32
C SER A 476 28.28 4.50 -3.62
N THR A 477 28.75 5.37 -4.52
CA THR A 477 29.57 5.01 -5.71
C THR A 477 30.79 4.15 -5.38
N LEU A 478 31.30 4.21 -4.15
CA LEU A 478 32.40 3.36 -3.66
C LEU A 478 32.06 1.86 -3.65
N PHE A 479 30.79 1.45 -3.80
CA PHE A 479 30.38 0.04 -3.90
C PHE A 479 31.09 -0.73 -5.03
N LEU A 480 31.57 -0.02 -6.06
CA LEU A 480 32.37 -0.59 -7.15
C LEU A 480 33.82 -0.92 -6.77
N ARG A 481 34.22 -0.72 -5.49
CA ARG A 481 35.55 -1.06 -4.92
C ARG A 481 36.69 -0.37 -5.66
N GLN A 482 36.58 0.95 -5.72
CA GLN A 482 37.48 1.80 -6.49
C GLN A 482 38.90 1.87 -5.88
N THR A 483 39.87 2.22 -6.72
CA THR A 483 41.28 2.39 -6.33
C THR A 483 41.62 3.86 -6.18
N VAL A 484 42.14 4.27 -5.02
CA VAL A 484 42.73 5.61 -4.81
C VAL A 484 44.22 5.54 -5.16
N LYS A 485 44.67 6.43 -6.06
CA LYS A 485 46.07 6.49 -6.55
C LYS A 485 46.76 7.76 -6.03
N ALA A 486 48.05 7.69 -5.70
CA ALA A 486 48.82 8.87 -5.30
C ALA A 486 48.81 9.92 -6.43
N GLY A 487 48.52 11.19 -6.08
CA GLY A 487 48.35 12.28 -7.03
C GLY A 487 46.97 12.39 -7.70
N ALA A 488 46.04 11.45 -7.45
CA ALA A 488 44.67 11.49 -7.96
C ALA A 488 43.66 11.38 -6.81
N ALA A 489 42.71 12.32 -6.74
CA ALA A 489 41.56 12.20 -5.87
C ALA A 489 40.48 11.31 -6.50
N LEU A 490 39.73 10.60 -5.65
CA LEU A 490 38.59 9.78 -6.01
C LEU A 490 37.31 10.47 -5.54
N GLU A 491 36.36 10.69 -6.46
CA GLU A 491 35.05 11.23 -6.11
C GLU A 491 34.15 10.14 -5.53
N ALA A 492 33.71 10.35 -4.28
CA ALA A 492 32.74 9.49 -3.61
C ALA A 492 31.43 10.24 -3.43
N GLU A 493 30.34 9.70 -3.94
CA GLU A 493 28.99 10.22 -3.73
C GLU A 493 28.19 9.24 -2.84
N ALA A 494 27.35 9.78 -1.97
CA ALA A 494 26.29 9.05 -1.27
C ALA A 494 25.01 8.98 -2.13
N LEU A 495 24.61 7.76 -2.50
CA LEU A 495 23.51 7.46 -3.43
C LEU A 495 22.16 7.36 -2.70
N ALA A 496 21.80 8.43 -1.97
CA ALA A 496 20.57 8.45 -1.18
C ALA A 496 19.30 8.51 -2.07
N PRO A 497 18.25 7.68 -1.79
CA PRO A 497 16.95 7.77 -2.47
C PRO A 497 16.13 8.99 -2.00
N ILE A 498 16.55 10.19 -2.38
CA ILE A 498 15.87 11.44 -1.99
C ILE A 498 14.56 11.60 -2.78
N ALA A 499 13.48 11.01 -2.27
CA ALA A 499 12.14 11.31 -2.73
C ALA A 499 11.77 12.77 -2.37
N PRO A 500 11.05 13.52 -3.24
CA PRO A 500 10.58 14.87 -2.92
C PRO A 500 9.78 14.90 -1.62
N GLY A 501 10.12 15.81 -0.70
CA GLY A 501 9.50 15.90 0.63
C GLY A 501 10.10 14.97 1.71
N SER A 502 11.18 14.24 1.41
CA SER A 502 11.94 13.50 2.44
C SER A 502 12.53 14.45 3.49
N PRO A 503 12.71 14.02 4.76
CA PRO A 503 13.39 14.82 5.78
C PRO A 503 14.84 15.14 5.39
N PRO A 504 15.40 16.28 5.86
CA PRO A 504 16.81 16.60 5.66
C PRO A 504 17.73 15.57 6.33
N VAL A 505 18.82 15.25 5.64
CA VAL A 505 19.83 14.29 6.09
C VAL A 505 21.24 14.89 5.98
N ARG A 506 22.04 14.61 7.01
CA ARG A 506 23.48 14.90 7.07
C ARG A 506 24.29 13.69 6.63
N TYR A 507 25.43 13.94 6.01
CA TYR A 507 26.40 12.93 5.62
C TYR A 507 27.62 13.01 6.54
N ARG A 508 28.31 11.89 6.72
CA ARG A 508 29.63 11.86 7.35
C ARG A 508 30.49 10.72 6.80
N TRP A 509 31.55 11.09 6.10
CA TRP A 509 32.62 10.22 5.63
C TRP A 509 33.73 10.15 6.68
N THR A 510 34.17 8.95 7.02
CA THR A 510 35.30 8.76 7.96
C THR A 510 36.14 7.57 7.52
N GLN A 511 37.46 7.71 7.52
CA GLN A 511 38.33 6.53 7.48
C GLN A 511 38.22 5.80 8.83
N VAL A 512 38.00 4.48 8.79
CA VAL A 512 37.93 3.62 9.99
C VAL A 512 39.11 2.66 10.13
N GLY A 513 39.96 2.54 9.09
CA GLY A 513 41.22 1.79 9.16
C GLY A 513 42.03 1.82 7.86
N GLY A 514 43.22 1.21 7.89
CA GLY A 514 44.10 1.04 6.73
C GLY A 514 44.96 2.25 6.36
N THR A 515 45.43 2.30 5.10
CA THR A 515 46.34 3.34 4.59
C THR A 515 45.71 4.75 4.73
N PRO A 516 46.40 5.73 5.34
CA PRO A 516 45.86 7.06 5.62
C PRO A 516 45.33 7.82 4.40
N LEU A 517 44.12 8.37 4.53
CA LEU A 517 43.42 9.15 3.51
C LEU A 517 43.16 10.60 3.95
N THR A 518 43.14 11.50 2.98
CA THR A 518 42.59 12.85 3.10
C THR A 518 41.18 12.84 2.51
N ILE A 519 40.17 13.12 3.33
CA ILE A 519 38.76 13.22 2.90
C ILE A 519 38.35 14.69 2.94
N ALA A 520 38.17 15.31 1.77
CA ALA A 520 37.83 16.72 1.66
C ALA A 520 36.31 16.93 1.73
N ARG A 521 35.86 17.83 2.63
CA ARG A 521 34.43 18.05 2.93
C ARG A 521 33.71 16.76 3.34
N ALA A 522 34.20 16.17 4.42
CA ALA A 522 33.73 14.89 4.94
C ALA A 522 32.25 14.89 5.40
N ASP A 523 31.58 16.03 5.37
CA ASP A 523 30.19 16.30 5.72
C ASP A 523 29.25 16.51 4.51
N GLU A 524 29.78 16.64 3.29
CA GLU A 524 28.99 16.79 2.06
C GLU A 524 28.56 15.43 1.45
N ARG A 525 27.46 15.43 0.68
CA ARG A 525 26.97 14.25 -0.08
C ARG A 525 28.01 13.71 -1.07
N VAL A 526 28.80 14.61 -1.66
CA VAL A 526 29.90 14.31 -2.57
C VAL A 526 31.18 14.76 -1.91
N THR A 527 32.16 13.87 -1.79
CA THR A 527 33.46 14.13 -1.17
C THR A 527 34.59 13.70 -2.10
N GLN A 528 35.76 14.31 -1.93
CA GLN A 528 36.98 13.95 -2.66
C GLN A 528 37.94 13.24 -1.71
N ILE A 529 38.25 11.98 -2.03
CA ILE A 529 39.09 11.07 -1.23
C ILE A 529 40.45 10.92 -1.92
N ALA A 530 41.50 11.44 -1.30
CA ALA A 530 42.87 11.32 -1.78
C ALA A 530 43.74 10.53 -0.78
N LEU A 531 44.88 10.02 -1.23
CA LEU A 531 45.89 9.47 -0.32
C LEU A 531 46.59 10.59 0.46
N ALA A 532 46.80 10.37 1.75
CA ALA A 532 47.53 11.32 2.59
C ALA A 532 49.03 11.35 2.22
N ALA A 533 49.69 12.48 2.50
CA ALA A 533 51.12 12.62 2.25
C ALA A 533 51.94 11.58 3.05
N GLY A 534 52.87 10.90 2.37
CA GLY A 534 53.70 9.85 2.97
C GLY A 534 53.16 8.42 2.86
N ALA A 535 51.97 8.21 2.26
CA ALA A 535 51.55 6.87 1.84
C ALA A 535 52.58 6.24 0.87
N ARG A 536 52.78 4.92 0.96
CA ARG A 536 53.68 4.14 0.09
C ARG A 536 53.10 2.76 -0.25
N GLY A 537 53.57 2.18 -1.35
CA GLY A 537 53.22 0.83 -1.76
C GLY A 537 51.74 0.62 -2.07
N ILE A 538 51.34 -0.64 -2.10
CA ILE A 538 49.94 -1.05 -2.33
C ILE A 538 49.34 -1.55 -1.01
N GLY A 539 48.19 -1.00 -0.64
CA GLY A 539 47.48 -1.29 0.61
C GLY A 539 45.96 -1.26 0.43
N SER A 540 45.23 -1.33 1.55
CA SER A 540 43.79 -1.11 1.61
C SER A 540 43.45 -0.02 2.63
N SER A 541 42.30 0.62 2.45
CA SER A 541 41.77 1.61 3.40
C SER A 541 40.25 1.49 3.46
N THR A 542 39.68 1.55 4.66
CA THR A 542 38.23 1.38 4.86
C THR A 542 37.60 2.73 5.17
N VAL A 543 36.67 3.16 4.32
CA VAL A 543 35.91 4.40 4.46
C VAL A 543 34.47 4.08 4.84
N ARG A 544 34.04 4.60 5.98
CA ARG A 544 32.66 4.56 6.45
C ARG A 544 31.90 5.77 5.92
N LEU A 545 30.84 5.53 5.17
CA LEU A 545 29.74 6.49 5.03
C LEU A 545 28.82 6.33 6.23
N THR A 546 28.39 7.45 6.81
CA THR A 546 27.25 7.52 7.73
C THR A 546 26.25 8.53 7.20
N VAL A 547 24.97 8.16 7.15
CA VAL A 547 23.85 9.04 6.84
C VAL A 547 23.02 9.19 8.10
N GLY A 548 22.68 10.43 8.48
CA GLY A 548 21.88 10.72 9.68
C GLY A 548 20.73 11.67 9.39
N MET A 549 19.62 11.53 10.11
CA MET A 549 18.47 12.43 9.95
C MET A 549 18.58 13.64 10.87
N ASP A 550 18.42 14.84 10.31
CA ASP A 550 18.63 16.08 11.06
C ASP A 550 17.56 16.34 12.12
N GLY A 551 18.01 16.92 13.24
CA GLY A 551 17.22 17.02 14.46
C GLY A 551 17.05 15.69 15.24
N THR A 552 17.65 14.58 14.80
CA THR A 552 17.53 13.27 15.46
C THR A 552 18.87 12.55 15.62
N ASP A 553 18.91 11.56 16.52
CA ASP A 553 20.02 10.62 16.69
C ASP A 553 19.96 9.41 15.75
N GLN A 554 18.97 9.32 14.83
CA GLN A 554 18.92 8.21 13.87
C GLN A 554 20.05 8.36 12.84
N THR A 555 20.96 7.37 12.81
CA THR A 555 22.07 7.28 11.86
C THR A 555 22.29 5.85 11.40
N GLU A 556 22.61 5.68 10.12
CA GLU A 556 23.00 4.41 9.50
C GLU A 556 24.40 4.52 8.90
N SER A 557 25.20 3.45 8.96
CA SER A 557 26.54 3.40 8.35
C SER A 557 26.71 2.23 7.39
N ALA A 558 27.63 2.38 6.44
CA ALA A 558 28.21 1.28 5.65
C ALA A 558 29.71 1.53 5.44
N ASP A 559 30.47 0.43 5.42
CA ASP A 559 31.92 0.43 5.24
C ASP A 559 32.28 0.01 3.81
N PHE A 560 33.10 0.83 3.15
CA PHE A 560 33.61 0.60 1.80
C PHE A 560 35.12 0.38 1.86
N VAL A 561 35.57 -0.80 1.42
CA VAL A 561 37.00 -1.11 1.32
C VAL A 561 37.53 -0.62 -0.02
N LEU A 562 38.52 0.27 0.04
CA LEU A 562 39.19 0.87 -1.11
C LEU A 562 40.61 0.28 -1.24
N ARG A 563 41.04 0.05 -2.48
CA ARG A 563 42.44 -0.27 -2.78
C ARG A 563 43.24 1.04 -2.81
N THR A 564 44.41 1.08 -2.19
CA THR A 564 45.26 2.28 -2.17
C THR A 564 46.60 2.00 -2.85
N VAL A 565 47.03 2.88 -3.75
CA VAL A 565 48.27 2.74 -4.51
C VAL A 565 49.09 4.03 -4.41
N ALA A 566 50.22 3.97 -3.72
CA ALA A 566 51.23 5.00 -3.66
C ALA A 566 52.62 4.42 -4.00
N ASP A 567 53.63 5.30 -4.10
CA ASP A 567 55.08 5.01 -4.23
C ASP A 567 55.40 3.52 -4.50
N THR A 568 55.31 3.12 -5.76
CA THR A 568 55.41 1.70 -6.17
C THR A 568 56.86 1.23 -6.25
N SER A 569 57.75 1.72 -5.38
CA SER A 569 59.15 1.30 -5.28
C SER A 569 59.35 -0.02 -4.51
N ASP A 570 58.24 -0.71 -4.19
CA ASP A 570 58.18 -2.02 -3.55
C ASP A 570 58.96 -3.13 -4.29
N ALA A 571 59.28 -4.20 -3.55
CA ALA A 571 60.04 -5.34 -4.07
C ALA A 571 59.40 -6.02 -5.30
N TRP A 572 58.08 -5.93 -5.46
CA TRP A 572 57.36 -6.26 -6.70
C TRP A 572 56.00 -5.56 -6.71
N PHE A 573 55.40 -5.41 -7.88
CA PHE A 573 53.99 -5.01 -8.02
C PHE A 573 53.38 -5.56 -9.32
N GLY A 574 52.06 -5.69 -9.34
CA GLY A 574 51.27 -6.06 -10.52
C GLY A 574 50.03 -5.17 -10.68
N ARG A 575 49.89 -4.56 -11.87
CA ARG A 575 48.67 -3.90 -12.36
C ARG A 575 48.04 -4.81 -13.41
N LEU A 576 46.76 -5.12 -13.27
CA LEU A 576 46.04 -6.01 -14.18
C LEU A 576 44.65 -5.42 -14.46
N ARG A 577 44.36 -5.10 -15.73
CA ARG A 577 43.11 -4.51 -16.21
C ARG A 577 42.33 -5.53 -17.03
N ILE A 578 41.12 -5.88 -16.57
CA ILE A 578 40.26 -6.93 -17.14
C ILE A 578 38.83 -6.36 -17.29
N PRO A 579 38.02 -6.79 -18.28
CA PRO A 579 36.57 -6.66 -18.21
C PRO A 579 36.03 -6.99 -16.80
N ALA A 580 35.04 -6.24 -16.30
CA ALA A 580 34.46 -6.54 -14.99
C ALA A 580 33.66 -7.86 -14.97
N ASP A 581 33.25 -8.31 -16.15
CA ASP A 581 32.45 -9.49 -16.44
C ASP A 581 32.78 -9.94 -17.89
N LEU A 582 32.63 -11.24 -18.20
CA LEU A 582 32.68 -11.75 -19.58
C LEU A 582 31.28 -11.83 -20.20
N ASP A 583 30.24 -12.00 -19.40
CA ASP A 583 28.84 -12.09 -19.87
C ASP A 583 28.21 -10.70 -20.06
N ASN A 584 28.76 -9.66 -19.43
CA ASN A 584 28.31 -8.28 -19.57
C ASN A 584 29.38 -7.34 -20.16
N ALA A 585 29.43 -7.30 -21.49
CA ALA A 585 30.31 -6.43 -22.29
C ALA A 585 30.16 -4.91 -22.04
N SER A 586 29.11 -4.46 -21.35
CA SER A 586 28.89 -3.04 -21.02
C SER A 586 29.54 -2.59 -19.70
N ALA A 587 29.99 -3.54 -18.87
CA ALA A 587 30.58 -3.23 -17.58
C ALA A 587 32.02 -2.69 -17.73
N GLN A 588 32.32 -1.54 -17.11
CA GLN A 588 33.62 -0.89 -17.25
C GLN A 588 34.79 -1.79 -16.78
N PRO A 589 35.95 -1.80 -17.47
CA PRO A 589 37.09 -2.62 -17.05
C PRO A 589 37.57 -2.29 -15.64
N ARG A 590 37.77 -3.31 -14.81
CA ARG A 590 38.34 -3.18 -13.45
C ARG A 590 39.86 -3.19 -13.54
N GLU A 591 40.50 -2.36 -12.71
CA GLU A 591 41.93 -2.46 -12.44
C GLU A 591 42.16 -3.15 -11.09
N TYR A 592 42.90 -4.25 -11.12
CA TYR A 592 43.42 -4.95 -9.97
C TYR A 592 44.87 -4.50 -9.72
N TRP A 593 45.17 -4.15 -8.48
CA TRP A 593 46.47 -3.64 -8.03
C TRP A 593 46.98 -4.51 -6.89
N SER A 594 48.15 -5.11 -7.08
CA SER A 594 48.70 -6.18 -6.24
C SER A 594 50.17 -5.93 -5.89
N GLY A 595 50.55 -6.21 -4.65
CA GLY A 595 51.90 -5.97 -4.12
C GLY A 595 52.15 -6.71 -2.81
N PRO A 596 53.39 -6.70 -2.28
CA PRO A 596 53.81 -7.53 -1.14
C PRO A 596 53.10 -7.25 0.18
N ALA A 597 52.52 -6.05 0.36
CA ALA A 597 51.77 -5.68 1.56
C ALA A 597 50.29 -6.11 1.53
N VAL A 598 49.79 -6.64 0.40
CA VAL A 598 48.39 -7.13 0.26
C VAL A 598 48.27 -8.60 -0.14
N GLY A 599 49.36 -9.22 -0.59
CA GLY A 599 49.38 -10.64 -0.92
C GLY A 599 50.76 -11.14 -1.36
N SER A 600 50.80 -12.38 -1.84
CA SER A 600 52.05 -13.08 -2.20
C SER A 600 52.12 -13.38 -3.70
N LEU A 601 53.23 -13.01 -4.34
CA LEU A 601 53.55 -13.41 -5.72
C LEU A 601 54.59 -14.53 -5.74
N THR A 602 54.27 -15.63 -6.43
CA THR A 602 55.23 -16.64 -6.89
C THR A 602 55.60 -16.34 -8.34
N ALA A 603 56.90 -16.30 -8.67
CA ALA A 603 57.39 -15.97 -10.01
C ALA A 603 58.57 -16.88 -10.40
N ILE A 604 58.36 -17.76 -11.38
CA ILE A 604 59.31 -18.84 -11.74
C ILE A 604 59.44 -18.97 -13.26
N LEU A 605 60.66 -19.14 -13.75
CA LEU A 605 60.99 -19.57 -15.12
C LEU A 605 61.29 -21.08 -15.12
N GLN A 606 60.56 -21.85 -15.92
CA GLN A 606 60.71 -23.30 -16.09
C GLN A 606 60.76 -23.65 -17.59
N GLY A 607 61.95 -23.96 -18.11
CA GLY A 607 62.10 -24.27 -19.54
C GLY A 607 61.64 -23.11 -20.41
N ASP A 608 60.66 -23.35 -21.29
CA ASP A 608 60.06 -22.33 -22.18
C ASP A 608 59.11 -21.35 -21.49
N ARG A 609 58.77 -21.56 -20.21
CA ARG A 609 57.63 -20.92 -19.54
C ARG A 609 58.02 -20.01 -18.37
N ILE A 610 57.51 -18.78 -18.35
CA ILE A 610 57.37 -17.98 -17.13
C ILE A 610 55.97 -18.23 -16.55
N SER A 611 55.91 -18.51 -15.25
CA SER A 611 54.66 -18.61 -14.49
C SER A 611 54.67 -17.61 -13.35
N LEU A 612 53.67 -16.73 -13.32
CA LEU A 612 53.44 -15.74 -12.27
C LEU A 612 52.10 -16.08 -11.61
N ALA A 613 52.07 -16.23 -10.29
CA ALA A 613 50.85 -16.54 -9.55
C ALA A 613 50.77 -15.67 -8.28
N TYR A 614 49.80 -14.76 -8.25
CA TYR A 614 49.47 -13.92 -7.10
C TYR A 614 48.31 -14.52 -6.31
N ARG A 615 48.42 -14.45 -4.99
CA ARG A 615 47.34 -14.71 -4.04
C ARG A 615 47.10 -13.49 -3.16
N GLU A 616 45.87 -13.01 -3.12
CA GLU A 616 45.42 -11.96 -2.19
C GLU A 616 45.40 -12.52 -0.77
N GLN A 617 45.84 -11.72 0.21
CA GLN A 617 45.82 -12.09 1.63
C GLN A 617 45.18 -11.02 2.52
N ALA A 618 45.19 -9.75 2.11
CA ALA A 618 44.65 -8.64 2.89
C ALA A 618 43.13 -8.44 2.74
N ASP A 619 42.48 -8.96 1.69
CA ASP A 619 41.04 -8.82 1.49
C ASP A 619 40.38 -10.14 1.03
N PRO A 620 39.90 -10.97 1.97
CA PRO A 620 39.14 -12.18 1.68
C PRO A 620 37.79 -11.94 0.98
N ALA A 621 37.29 -10.70 1.00
CA ALA A 621 36.04 -10.33 0.34
C ALA A 621 36.24 -9.94 -1.14
N HIS A 622 37.47 -9.93 -1.67
CA HIS A 622 37.80 -9.80 -3.10
C HIS A 622 37.99 -11.19 -3.77
N PRO A 623 36.93 -11.87 -4.23
CA PRO A 623 37.02 -13.23 -4.81
C PRO A 623 37.83 -13.32 -6.12
N ASN A 624 38.10 -12.17 -6.76
CA ASN A 624 38.92 -12.07 -7.98
C ASN A 624 40.30 -11.45 -7.72
N GLY A 625 40.73 -11.36 -6.45
CA GLY A 625 42.05 -10.82 -6.09
C GLY A 625 43.20 -11.68 -6.61
N ASP A 626 43.12 -13.00 -6.43
CA ASP A 626 44.05 -13.98 -6.99
C ASP A 626 44.11 -13.88 -8.52
N TRP A 627 45.33 -13.89 -9.08
CA TRP A 627 45.55 -13.92 -10.52
C TRP A 627 46.77 -14.76 -10.90
N ARG A 628 46.75 -15.29 -12.13
CA ARG A 628 47.85 -16.07 -12.71
C ARG A 628 48.11 -15.61 -14.14
N ILE A 629 49.39 -15.53 -14.51
CA ILE A 629 49.85 -15.27 -15.88
C ILE A 629 50.85 -16.38 -16.24
N GLU A 630 50.59 -17.10 -17.32
CA GLU A 630 51.57 -18.02 -17.93
C GLU A 630 52.01 -17.47 -19.28
N LEU A 631 53.33 -17.30 -19.45
CA LEU A 631 53.95 -16.90 -20.71
C LEU A 631 54.79 -18.05 -21.23
N ARG A 632 54.79 -18.31 -22.54
CA ARG A 632 55.69 -19.32 -23.14
C ARG A 632 56.33 -18.83 -24.42
N SER A 633 57.56 -19.26 -24.68
CA SER A 633 58.26 -18.94 -25.93
C SER A 633 57.65 -19.67 -27.14
N ALA A 634 58.00 -19.17 -28.32
CA ALA A 634 57.66 -19.77 -29.61
C ALA A 634 58.50 -21.01 -29.96
N ASP A 635 59.77 -21.02 -29.55
CA ASP A 635 60.82 -21.94 -30.00
C ASP A 635 61.21 -23.02 -28.97
N GLY A 636 60.54 -23.04 -27.82
CA GLY A 636 60.83 -23.96 -26.72
C GLY A 636 62.06 -23.59 -25.89
N ARG A 637 62.73 -22.46 -26.18
CA ARG A 637 63.85 -21.94 -25.38
C ARG A 637 63.37 -21.04 -24.23
N PRO A 638 64.18 -20.85 -23.17
CA PRO A 638 63.82 -19.94 -22.08
C PRO A 638 63.59 -18.51 -22.56
N LEU A 639 62.46 -17.93 -22.15
CA LEU A 639 62.09 -16.54 -22.42
C LEU A 639 63.21 -15.57 -22.03
N GLN A 640 63.37 -14.51 -22.83
CA GLN A 640 64.40 -13.48 -22.70
C GLN A 640 63.75 -12.09 -22.76
N PRO A 641 64.48 -11.00 -22.42
CA PRO A 641 64.05 -9.66 -22.77
C PRO A 641 63.79 -9.52 -24.28
N GLY A 642 62.61 -9.04 -24.65
CA GLY A 642 62.12 -9.02 -26.03
C GLY A 642 60.60 -8.83 -26.14
N ARG A 643 60.12 -8.64 -27.38
CA ARG A 643 58.69 -8.46 -27.73
C ARG A 643 58.14 -9.75 -28.35
N TYR A 644 57.05 -10.25 -27.80
CA TYR A 644 56.37 -11.48 -28.18
C TYR A 644 54.95 -11.17 -28.66
N ALA A 645 54.83 -10.87 -29.96
CA ALA A 645 53.55 -10.57 -30.62
C ALA A 645 52.78 -11.84 -31.02
N SER A 646 51.48 -11.68 -31.29
CA SER A 646 50.56 -12.76 -31.67
C SER A 646 50.50 -13.92 -30.68
N ALA A 647 50.62 -13.62 -29.39
CA ALA A 647 50.62 -14.59 -28.30
C ALA A 647 49.23 -15.25 -28.13
N PHE A 648 49.21 -16.57 -28.11
CA PHE A 648 48.01 -17.40 -28.16
C PHE A 648 47.65 -17.92 -26.76
N SER A 649 46.37 -18.02 -26.39
CA SER A 649 45.99 -18.77 -25.18
C SER A 649 46.20 -20.27 -25.44
N SER A 650 47.10 -20.88 -24.68
CA SER A 650 47.40 -22.31 -24.75
C SER A 650 46.42 -23.17 -23.94
N THR A 651 45.54 -22.55 -23.15
CA THR A 651 44.56 -23.26 -22.31
C THR A 651 43.22 -23.49 -23.02
N TRP A 652 42.79 -22.57 -23.90
CA TRP A 652 41.54 -22.70 -24.67
C TRP A 652 41.72 -23.33 -26.05
N PHE A 653 42.93 -23.27 -26.62
CA PHE A 653 43.19 -23.65 -28.01
C PHE A 653 44.51 -24.41 -28.14
N GLN A 654 44.62 -25.28 -29.16
CA GLN A 654 45.88 -25.96 -29.47
C GLN A 654 46.90 -24.95 -30.01
N ARG A 655 47.87 -24.53 -29.18
CA ARG A 655 48.95 -23.59 -29.54
C ARG A 655 49.65 -24.03 -30.84
N PRO A 656 49.64 -23.21 -31.92
CA PRO A 656 50.39 -23.51 -33.14
C PRO A 656 51.89 -23.58 -32.87
N ALA A 657 52.60 -24.42 -33.62
CA ALA A 657 54.07 -24.50 -33.52
C ALA A 657 54.71 -23.17 -33.94
N GLY A 658 55.72 -22.70 -33.20
CA GLY A 658 56.39 -21.43 -33.50
C GLY A 658 55.64 -20.18 -33.03
N VAL A 659 54.61 -20.30 -32.17
CA VAL A 659 53.82 -19.17 -31.65
C VAL A 659 53.97 -19.08 -30.12
N PRO A 660 54.26 -17.90 -29.53
CA PRO A 660 54.34 -17.74 -28.08
C PRO A 660 52.95 -17.86 -27.44
N SER A 661 52.88 -18.09 -26.13
CA SER A 661 51.58 -18.09 -25.41
C SER A 661 51.49 -17.03 -24.32
N LEU A 662 50.26 -16.55 -24.12
CA LEU A 662 49.86 -15.62 -23.06
C LEU A 662 48.51 -16.11 -22.52
N ASP A 663 48.52 -16.75 -21.36
CA ASP A 663 47.34 -17.22 -20.65
C ASP A 663 47.18 -16.41 -19.35
N ILE A 664 45.97 -15.89 -19.11
CA ILE A 664 45.66 -15.03 -17.95
C ILE A 664 44.41 -15.56 -17.26
N THR A 665 44.50 -15.74 -15.93
CA THR A 665 43.41 -16.15 -15.04
C THR A 665 43.27 -15.16 -13.89
N SER A 666 42.06 -14.85 -13.45
CA SER A 666 41.77 -14.03 -12.26
C SER A 666 40.49 -14.52 -11.58
N GLY A 667 40.57 -14.88 -10.29
CA GLY A 667 39.51 -15.63 -9.62
C GLY A 667 39.13 -16.89 -10.41
N ALA A 668 37.84 -17.04 -10.71
CA ALA A 668 37.30 -18.11 -11.57
C ALA A 668 37.34 -17.79 -13.08
N MET A 669 37.75 -16.59 -13.49
CA MET A 669 37.73 -16.12 -14.88
C MET A 669 39.03 -16.45 -15.60
N MET A 670 38.96 -16.91 -16.86
CA MET A 670 40.12 -17.19 -17.71
C MET A 670 39.92 -16.59 -19.11
N LEU A 671 40.84 -15.75 -19.55
CA LEU A 671 40.66 -14.93 -20.76
C LEU A 671 41.03 -15.70 -22.05
N PRO A 672 40.08 -15.91 -23.00
CA PRO A 672 40.37 -16.50 -24.30
C PRO A 672 41.02 -15.48 -25.25
N SER A 673 42.34 -15.32 -25.13
CA SER A 673 43.15 -14.51 -26.07
C SER A 673 43.60 -15.35 -27.26
N VAL A 674 43.40 -14.84 -28.48
CA VAL A 674 43.84 -15.48 -29.73
C VAL A 674 44.97 -14.69 -30.41
N GLN A 675 45.13 -13.41 -30.05
CA GLN A 675 46.08 -12.46 -30.66
C GLN A 675 46.61 -11.47 -29.61
N GLY A 676 47.16 -11.98 -28.52
CA GLY A 676 47.79 -11.16 -27.49
C GLY A 676 49.18 -10.65 -27.86
N GLU A 677 49.77 -9.86 -26.99
CA GLU A 677 51.17 -9.46 -27.03
C GLU A 677 51.72 -9.36 -25.62
N PHE A 678 52.99 -9.69 -25.43
CA PHE A 678 53.74 -9.30 -24.23
C PHE A 678 55.16 -8.84 -24.55
N VAL A 679 55.69 -7.96 -23.70
CA VAL A 679 57.05 -7.42 -23.78
C VAL A 679 57.74 -7.66 -22.45
N ILE A 680 58.89 -8.33 -22.49
CA ILE A 680 59.80 -8.47 -21.35
C ILE A 680 60.89 -7.43 -21.55
N HIS A 681 60.94 -6.38 -20.73
CA HIS A 681 61.98 -5.34 -20.80
C HIS A 681 63.21 -5.72 -19.96
N GLU A 682 63.01 -6.51 -18.92
CA GLU A 682 64.06 -6.94 -17.98
C GLU A 682 63.71 -8.32 -17.41
N LEU A 683 64.70 -9.21 -17.27
CA LEU A 683 64.54 -10.53 -16.68
C LEU A 683 65.85 -10.97 -16.02
N GLN A 684 65.81 -11.33 -14.74
CA GLN A 684 66.93 -11.95 -14.03
C GLN A 684 66.40 -13.13 -13.21
N VAL A 685 67.07 -14.27 -13.33
CA VAL A 685 66.65 -15.55 -12.76
C VAL A 685 67.82 -16.19 -12.03
N ASP A 686 67.57 -16.87 -10.91
CA ASP A 686 68.59 -17.63 -10.18
C ASP A 686 68.79 -19.05 -10.73
N ALA A 687 69.73 -19.80 -10.16
CA ALA A 687 70.04 -21.18 -10.57
C ALA A 687 68.91 -22.19 -10.27
N GLY A 688 67.89 -21.81 -9.49
CA GLY A 688 66.70 -22.61 -9.21
C GLY A 688 65.50 -22.26 -10.10
N GLY A 689 65.62 -21.27 -10.98
CA GLY A 689 64.54 -20.77 -11.83
C GLY A 689 63.67 -19.68 -11.18
N ASN A 690 64.01 -19.17 -9.99
CA ASN A 690 63.23 -18.11 -9.34
C ASN A 690 63.53 -16.76 -9.99
N ILE A 691 62.49 -15.99 -10.29
CA ILE A 691 62.63 -14.70 -10.97
C ILE A 691 62.98 -13.61 -9.94
N GLY A 692 64.27 -13.33 -9.82
CA GLY A 692 64.81 -12.30 -8.92
C GLY A 692 64.61 -10.87 -9.41
N ARG A 693 64.40 -10.67 -10.72
CA ARG A 693 64.00 -9.39 -11.32
C ARG A 693 63.17 -9.59 -12.58
N LEU A 694 62.18 -8.74 -12.82
CA LEU A 694 61.29 -8.76 -13.98
C LEU A 694 60.79 -7.37 -14.34
N ALA A 695 60.68 -7.07 -15.62
CA ALA A 695 59.75 -6.08 -16.14
C ALA A 695 58.98 -6.66 -17.32
N LEU A 696 57.67 -6.83 -17.13
CA LEU A 696 56.73 -7.43 -18.08
C LEU A 696 55.56 -6.48 -18.31
N ASP A 697 55.24 -6.17 -19.57
CA ASP A 697 53.97 -5.56 -19.98
C ASP A 697 53.23 -6.49 -20.95
N PHE A 698 51.90 -6.51 -20.93
CA PHE A 698 51.09 -7.37 -21.80
C PHE A 698 49.73 -6.78 -22.17
N VAL A 699 49.20 -7.26 -23.29
CA VAL A 699 47.92 -6.88 -23.89
C VAL A 699 47.24 -8.14 -24.41
N ALA A 700 45.98 -8.36 -24.05
CA ALA A 700 45.20 -9.54 -24.42
C ALA A 700 43.77 -9.13 -24.86
N PRO A 701 43.44 -9.16 -26.17
CA PRO A 701 42.08 -8.90 -26.63
C PRO A 701 41.15 -10.05 -26.23
N SER A 702 39.94 -9.72 -25.73
CA SER A 702 38.96 -10.70 -25.26
C SER A 702 38.16 -11.32 -26.41
N SER A 703 38.82 -12.14 -27.23
CA SER A 703 38.32 -12.72 -28.49
C SER A 703 38.00 -11.68 -29.58
N SER A 704 37.47 -12.15 -30.72
CA SER A 704 36.99 -11.31 -31.84
C SER A 704 35.60 -10.70 -31.62
N PHE A 705 34.91 -11.04 -30.53
CA PHE A 705 33.50 -10.66 -30.30
C PHE A 705 33.29 -9.60 -29.21
N LEU A 706 34.31 -9.30 -28.40
CA LEU A 706 34.26 -8.25 -27.37
C LEU A 706 35.35 -7.20 -27.65
N PRO A 707 35.00 -5.92 -27.82
CA PRO A 707 35.98 -4.86 -28.13
C PRO A 707 36.83 -4.42 -26.92
N VAL A 708 36.86 -5.22 -25.85
CA VAL A 708 37.49 -4.86 -24.58
C VAL A 708 38.85 -5.52 -24.45
N THR A 709 39.91 -4.74 -24.61
CA THR A 709 41.28 -5.22 -24.46
C THR A 709 41.64 -5.31 -22.97
N SER A 710 42.02 -6.51 -22.52
CA SER A 710 42.68 -6.67 -21.22
C SER A 710 44.15 -6.27 -21.35
N SER A 711 44.75 -5.74 -20.30
CA SER A 711 46.16 -5.35 -20.30
C SER A 711 46.75 -5.39 -18.89
N GLY A 712 48.07 -5.36 -18.79
CA GLY A 712 48.70 -5.27 -17.47
C GLY A 712 50.21 -5.21 -17.52
N SER A 713 50.76 -5.08 -16.32
CA SER A 713 52.16 -4.81 -16.08
C SER A 713 52.59 -5.46 -14.77
N VAL A 714 53.66 -6.24 -14.79
CA VAL A 714 54.33 -6.76 -13.60
C VAL A 714 55.75 -6.21 -13.55
N ARG A 715 56.18 -5.78 -12.37
CA ARG A 715 57.60 -5.50 -12.09
C ARG A 715 58.01 -6.27 -10.84
N ILE A 716 59.21 -6.82 -10.85
CA ILE A 716 59.87 -7.43 -9.68
C ILE A 716 61.24 -6.76 -9.59
N ARG A 717 61.51 -6.02 -8.51
CA ARG A 717 62.77 -5.29 -8.22
C ARG A 717 63.36 -4.49 -9.40
N SER A 718 62.49 -3.95 -10.27
CA SER A 718 62.87 -3.29 -11.52
C SER A 718 62.69 -1.78 -11.44
N GLY A 719 63.58 -1.03 -12.09
CA GLY A 719 63.46 0.43 -12.25
C GLY A 719 62.53 0.86 -13.39
N TRP A 720 61.97 -0.08 -14.16
CA TRP A 720 61.03 0.23 -15.23
C TRP A 720 59.69 0.70 -14.68
N ALA A 721 59.33 1.96 -14.97
CA ALA A 721 58.05 2.54 -14.60
C ALA A 721 56.85 1.73 -15.12
N LEU A 722 55.69 1.92 -14.48
CA LEU A 722 54.40 1.46 -15.00
C LEU A 722 53.98 2.30 -16.22
N PRO A 723 53.29 1.70 -17.20
CA PRO A 723 52.39 2.43 -18.07
C PRO A 723 51.29 3.14 -17.23
N PRO A 724 50.81 4.32 -17.65
CA PRO A 724 49.77 5.09 -16.93
C PRO A 724 48.39 4.40 -16.91
#